data_AF-A0A7C1SQ72-F1
#
_entry.id   AF-A0A7C1SQ72-F1
#
_cell.length_a   1.000
_cell.length_b   1.000
_cell.length_c   1.000
_cell.angle_alpha   90.00
_cell.angle_beta   90.00
_cell.angle_gamma   90.00
#
_symmetry.space_group_name_H-M   'P 1'
#
loop_
_entity.id
_entity.type
_entity.pdbx_description
1 polymer ?
#
loop_
_entity_poly.entity_id
_entity_poly.type
_entity_poly.pdbx_seq_one_letter_code
_entity_poly.pdbx_strand_id
1 'polypeptide(L)'
;MQDLYGEWQERGNGLHLAERRLIGRVVGTERQPNTAFQFHFWATPDSPVGIGTLVVVHTPQRTVWGVVIEGQGYNDVASPMFDYLGADGDPSLQPPTIRPEIRVYTAAVLRHDPEQPVQPVPIGPVYLATEQDVLVALRIDTIPEERRIPIGIYQSGSLKAPVYLDADFLLGPEAGHLNVTGTSGLAAKTSAIQFLVSAIFQKVRRSVAAVCFNVKGGDLLFLDQPPMHELSEEDREIYRLLGIRPEPFQRVEYYAPFKPDRVNLATLRTNPQLQGTVKSLMWGLQEVMRYVEVLLNRDDVDVKADAFLQFLRQRVIETGRFRFENEEAEFMQEMGLPVELRVTNFTELVAWFEQALRFLERTNKRQWRSFAIETIRKIQNRLVNLTTRFAGLVAESDIAYDLPWGKFQDRTLYVIDVANLSAEAQDLIFTRIVAELRERMEKRQLGVDTVIVIVDELNHYAPASARETYVMRTLRDICARGRYLGLVLFGAQQFRSQVDKQIIGNASTSLYGRIEMEELAQPGYQIFGPAVKEKMGALAPGEVLVRHPYFTQPIFVRFPRPAMMRGQDGLQIYQPEPDLPLEEAVWRKLHGLDPTITRNAVADIIARTRDGNGQSNHQFVVEALNRVLVERPPAGQVLARFERLVPQRPPVRTVAPADDLPPPPFLPDPDWDEETDGGEGEDPFQ
;
A
#
# COMPACT_ATOMS: atom_id res chain seq x y z
N MET A 1 8.63 -36.44 11.79
CA MET A 1 7.49 -35.62 11.31
C MET A 1 6.49 -36.43 10.46
N GLN A 2 6.82 -37.65 10.01
CA GLN A 2 5.89 -38.54 9.28
C GLN A 2 5.04 -39.46 10.18
N ASP A 3 5.48 -39.78 11.40
CA ASP A 3 4.78 -40.75 12.26
C ASP A 3 3.56 -40.21 13.05
N LEU A 4 3.31 -38.89 13.07
CA LEU A 4 2.15 -38.30 13.76
C LEU A 4 0.94 -38.04 12.85
N TYR A 5 1.11 -38.16 11.52
CA TYR A 5 0.03 -37.99 10.54
C TYR A 5 -0.60 -39.32 10.10
N GLY A 6 0.10 -40.45 10.28
CA GLY A 6 -0.39 -41.79 9.92
C GLY A 6 -1.57 -42.28 10.76
N GLU A 7 -1.68 -41.85 12.01
CA GLU A 7 -2.77 -42.27 12.91
C GLU A 7 -4.15 -41.68 12.56
N TRP A 8 -4.21 -40.66 11.69
CA TRP A 8 -5.48 -40.05 11.26
C TRP A 8 -6.14 -40.79 10.08
N GLN A 9 -5.38 -41.49 9.24
CA GLN A 9 -5.93 -42.17 8.06
C GLN A 9 -6.48 -43.57 8.34
N GLU A 10 -6.04 -44.25 9.41
CA GLU A 10 -6.58 -45.57 9.77
C GLU A 10 -7.93 -45.51 10.52
N ARG A 11 -8.45 -44.33 10.84
CA ARG A 11 -9.81 -44.14 11.41
C ARG A 11 -10.89 -43.86 10.35
N GLY A 12 -10.65 -44.24 9.09
CA GLY A 12 -11.57 -44.07 7.97
C GLY A 12 -12.85 -44.95 7.98
N ASN A 13 -13.11 -45.75 9.01
CA ASN A 13 -14.27 -46.66 9.06
C ASN A 13 -15.08 -46.62 10.38
N GLY A 14 -14.97 -45.54 11.15
CA GLY A 14 -15.81 -45.33 12.32
C GLY A 14 -16.01 -43.85 12.57
N LEU A 15 -17.20 -43.35 12.23
CA LEU A 15 -17.70 -42.04 12.67
C LEU A 15 -17.64 -41.98 14.20
N HIS A 16 -16.51 -41.53 14.75
CA HIS A 16 -16.46 -41.08 16.13
C HIS A 16 -17.32 -39.82 16.20
N LEU A 17 -18.59 -40.00 16.51
CA LEU A 17 -19.43 -38.96 17.12
C LEU A 17 -18.72 -38.57 18.42
N ALA A 18 -17.83 -37.57 18.35
CA ALA A 18 -17.54 -36.77 19.54
C ALA A 18 -18.90 -36.37 20.13
N GLU A 19 -19.11 -36.59 21.42
CA GLU A 19 -20.39 -36.32 22.09
C GLU A 19 -20.80 -34.88 21.82
N ARG A 20 -21.72 -34.70 20.85
CA ARG A 20 -22.21 -33.38 20.47
C ARG A 20 -23.05 -32.86 21.62
N ARG A 21 -22.65 -31.73 22.21
CA ARG A 21 -23.42 -31.10 23.29
C ARG A 21 -24.74 -30.58 22.73
N LEU A 22 -25.85 -31.20 23.14
CA LEU A 22 -27.20 -30.74 22.86
C LEU A 22 -27.42 -29.39 23.55
N ILE A 23 -27.92 -28.40 22.82
CA ILE A 23 -28.15 -27.04 23.33
C ILE A 23 -29.57 -26.53 23.14
N GLY A 24 -30.34 -27.15 22.25
CA GLY A 24 -31.67 -26.63 21.94
C GLY A 24 -32.44 -27.49 20.97
N ARG A 25 -33.57 -26.96 20.50
CA ARG A 25 -34.43 -27.61 19.52
C ARG A 25 -34.99 -26.61 18.52
N VAL A 26 -34.95 -26.98 17.25
CA VAL A 26 -35.52 -26.17 16.15
C VAL A 26 -37.01 -25.98 16.39
N VAL A 27 -37.49 -24.75 16.21
CA VAL A 27 -38.89 -24.35 16.30
C VAL A 27 -39.25 -23.54 15.07
N GLY A 28 -40.42 -23.78 14.50
CA GLY A 28 -41.01 -22.92 13.48
C GLY A 28 -42.37 -22.46 13.99
N THR A 29 -42.65 -21.17 13.93
CA THR A 29 -43.95 -20.60 14.30
C THR A 29 -44.68 -20.12 13.05
N GLU A 30 -45.98 -19.83 13.18
CA GLU A 30 -46.76 -19.26 12.07
C GLU A 30 -46.16 -17.94 11.56
N ARG A 31 -45.66 -17.09 12.47
CA ARG A 31 -45.05 -15.80 12.14
C ARG A 31 -43.60 -15.92 11.66
N GLN A 32 -42.89 -16.96 12.12
CA GLN A 32 -41.48 -17.20 11.82
C GLN A 32 -41.27 -18.68 11.43
N PRO A 33 -41.66 -19.06 10.21
CA PRO A 33 -41.44 -20.41 9.71
C PRO A 33 -39.96 -20.63 9.38
N ASN A 34 -39.51 -21.87 9.49
CA ASN A 34 -38.17 -22.24 9.03
C ASN A 34 -38.13 -22.30 7.50
N THR A 35 -37.04 -21.80 6.93
CA THR A 35 -36.79 -21.84 5.49
C THR A 35 -35.57 -22.72 5.22
N ALA A 36 -35.17 -22.83 3.95
CA ALA A 36 -33.93 -23.52 3.61
C ALA A 36 -32.67 -22.73 3.95
N PHE A 37 -32.78 -21.42 4.18
CA PHE A 37 -31.66 -20.51 4.38
C PHE A 37 -31.58 -19.95 5.81
N GLN A 38 -32.63 -20.12 6.59
CA GLN A 38 -32.75 -19.59 7.94
C GLN A 38 -33.67 -20.45 8.78
N PHE A 39 -33.31 -20.67 10.05
CA PHE A 39 -34.14 -21.38 11.01
C PHE A 39 -34.05 -20.77 12.40
N HIS A 40 -35.03 -21.14 13.24
CA HIS A 40 -35.11 -20.69 14.62
C HIS A 40 -35.00 -21.89 15.57
N PHE A 41 -34.40 -21.69 16.73
CA PHE A 41 -34.35 -22.70 17.77
C PHE A 41 -34.40 -22.05 19.14
N TRP A 42 -35.01 -22.75 20.10
CA TRP A 42 -34.95 -22.35 21.50
C TRP A 42 -33.85 -23.11 22.23
N ALA A 43 -33.25 -22.45 23.21
CA ALA A 43 -32.27 -23.01 24.13
C ALA A 43 -32.55 -22.53 25.56
N THR A 44 -31.95 -23.21 26.53
CA THR A 44 -32.03 -22.81 27.95
C THR A 44 -31.19 -21.55 28.22
N PRO A 45 -31.52 -20.75 29.26
CA PRO A 45 -30.79 -19.53 29.58
C PRO A 45 -29.29 -19.73 29.93
N ASP A 46 -28.88 -20.92 30.35
CA ASP A 46 -27.48 -21.27 30.61
C ASP A 46 -26.70 -21.67 29.33
N SER A 47 -27.35 -21.65 28.17
CA SER A 47 -26.73 -22.01 26.89
C SER A 47 -25.58 -21.06 26.54
N PRO A 48 -24.40 -21.58 26.13
CA PRO A 48 -23.23 -20.77 25.78
C PRO A 48 -23.35 -20.10 24.39
N VAL A 49 -24.54 -20.09 23.79
CA VAL A 49 -24.77 -19.61 22.43
C VAL A 49 -24.88 -18.09 22.39
N GLY A 50 -24.11 -17.48 21.50
CA GLY A 50 -24.20 -16.06 21.14
C GLY A 50 -24.09 -15.82 19.64
N ILE A 51 -24.11 -14.54 19.23
CA ILE A 51 -24.00 -14.14 17.82
C ILE A 51 -22.66 -14.63 17.23
N GLY A 52 -22.73 -15.33 16.11
CA GLY A 52 -21.60 -15.99 15.45
C GLY A 52 -21.33 -17.42 15.90
N THR A 53 -22.11 -17.98 16.84
CA THR A 53 -21.96 -19.39 17.25
C THR A 53 -22.39 -20.31 16.10
N LEU A 54 -21.56 -21.30 15.77
CA LEU A 54 -21.88 -22.34 14.80
C LEU A 54 -22.63 -23.47 15.50
N VAL A 55 -23.76 -23.86 14.91
CA VAL A 55 -24.65 -24.88 15.43
C VAL A 55 -24.97 -25.91 14.35
N VAL A 56 -25.31 -27.12 14.78
CA VAL A 56 -25.61 -28.25 13.91
C VAL A 56 -26.99 -28.80 14.23
N VAL A 57 -27.85 -28.89 13.24
CA VAL A 57 -29.10 -29.65 13.30
C VAL A 57 -28.83 -30.99 12.66
N HIS A 58 -28.96 -32.06 13.43
CA HIS A 58 -28.73 -33.42 12.95
C HIS A 58 -30.02 -34.22 13.05
N THR A 59 -30.50 -34.72 11.91
CA THR A 59 -31.62 -35.67 11.82
C THR A 59 -31.18 -36.90 11.02
N PRO A 60 -31.90 -38.03 11.09
CA PRO A 60 -31.49 -39.25 10.39
C PRO A 60 -31.32 -39.10 8.87
N GLN A 61 -32.01 -38.12 8.27
CA GLN A 61 -32.01 -37.91 6.82
C GLN A 61 -31.13 -36.75 6.36
N ARG A 62 -30.74 -35.82 7.26
CA ARG A 62 -29.95 -34.65 6.88
C ARG A 62 -29.20 -34.01 8.05
N THR A 63 -28.10 -33.36 7.70
CA THR A 63 -27.37 -32.47 8.61
C THR A 63 -27.39 -31.05 8.06
N VAL A 64 -27.67 -30.08 8.92
CA VAL A 64 -27.68 -28.65 8.57
C VAL A 64 -26.75 -27.92 9.51
N TRP A 65 -25.80 -27.16 8.96
CA TRP A 65 -24.94 -26.27 9.73
C TRP A 65 -25.45 -24.84 9.60
N GLY A 66 -25.50 -24.12 10.72
CA GLY A 66 -25.94 -22.73 10.75
C GLY A 66 -25.06 -21.87 11.65
N VAL A 67 -25.07 -20.57 11.39
CA VAL A 67 -24.44 -19.55 12.24
C VAL A 67 -25.53 -18.68 12.87
N VAL A 68 -25.46 -18.48 14.18
CA VAL A 68 -26.41 -17.64 14.91
C VAL A 68 -26.22 -16.17 14.52
N ILE A 69 -27.28 -15.55 14.02
CA ILE A 69 -27.28 -14.16 13.53
C ILE A 69 -28.15 -13.22 14.38
N GLU A 70 -29.02 -13.75 15.23
CA GLU A 70 -29.89 -12.99 16.13
C GLU A 70 -30.25 -13.82 17.37
N GLY A 71 -30.55 -13.18 18.49
CA GLY A 71 -30.96 -13.84 19.74
C GLY A 71 -31.90 -12.97 20.58
N GLN A 72 -32.93 -13.59 21.14
CA GLN A 72 -33.95 -12.93 21.95
C GLN A 72 -34.21 -13.72 23.24
N GLY A 73 -34.33 -13.02 24.36
CA GLY A 73 -34.87 -13.58 25.61
C GLY A 73 -36.40 -13.54 25.54
N TYR A 74 -37.05 -14.66 25.88
CA TYR A 74 -38.49 -14.79 25.86
C TYR A 74 -38.98 -15.37 27.18
N ASN A 75 -40.04 -14.77 27.73
CA ASN A 75 -40.77 -15.28 28.88
C ASN A 75 -42.27 -15.24 28.60
N ASP A 76 -43.08 -15.75 29.53
CA ASP A 76 -44.53 -15.83 29.38
C ASP A 76 -45.27 -14.53 29.75
N VAL A 77 -44.56 -13.43 30.01
CA VAL A 77 -45.15 -12.17 30.45
C VAL A 77 -45.76 -11.41 29.28
N ALA A 78 -47.08 -11.25 29.31
CA ALA A 78 -47.80 -10.52 28.26
C ALA A 78 -47.61 -8.99 28.31
N SER A 79 -47.28 -8.43 29.47
CA SER A 79 -47.09 -6.98 29.67
C SER A 79 -46.14 -6.70 30.84
N PRO A 80 -45.25 -5.69 30.74
CA PRO A 80 -44.34 -5.30 31.83
C PRO A 80 -45.05 -5.04 33.17
N MET A 81 -46.32 -4.61 33.13
CA MET A 81 -47.11 -4.38 34.35
C MET A 81 -47.33 -5.65 35.19
N PHE A 82 -47.43 -6.82 34.54
CA PHE A 82 -47.61 -8.08 35.26
C PHE A 82 -46.35 -8.55 35.96
N ASP A 83 -45.18 -8.16 35.45
CA ASP A 83 -43.90 -8.39 36.12
C ASP A 83 -43.73 -7.46 37.32
N TYR A 84 -44.02 -6.16 37.13
CA TYR A 84 -44.02 -5.16 38.21
C TYR A 84 -44.93 -5.55 39.38
N LEU A 85 -46.19 -5.91 39.09
CA LEU A 85 -47.14 -6.36 40.12
C LEU A 85 -46.73 -7.70 40.75
N GLY A 86 -46.10 -8.59 39.97
CA GLY A 86 -45.60 -9.86 40.47
C GLY A 86 -44.48 -9.70 41.51
N ALA A 87 -43.71 -8.61 41.43
CA ALA A 87 -42.68 -8.23 42.39
C ALA A 87 -43.19 -7.21 43.44
N ASP A 88 -44.50 -7.01 43.58
CA ASP A 88 -45.13 -6.00 44.47
C ASP A 88 -44.59 -4.56 44.27
N GLY A 89 -44.09 -4.26 43.07
CA GLY A 89 -43.48 -2.98 42.74
C GLY A 89 -42.07 -2.77 43.30
N ASP A 90 -41.45 -3.79 43.91
CA ASP A 90 -40.09 -3.76 44.43
C ASP A 90 -39.16 -4.66 43.60
N PRO A 91 -38.18 -4.10 42.87
CA PRO A 91 -37.28 -4.88 42.02
C PRO A 91 -36.34 -5.82 42.80
N SER A 92 -36.27 -5.72 44.13
CA SER A 92 -35.49 -6.62 44.98
C SER A 92 -36.26 -7.87 45.41
N LEU A 93 -37.59 -7.87 45.28
CA LEU A 93 -38.43 -9.00 45.65
C LEU A 93 -38.51 -10.01 44.51
N GLN A 94 -38.37 -11.29 44.85
CA GLN A 94 -38.62 -12.36 43.89
C GLN A 94 -40.13 -12.57 43.72
N PRO A 95 -40.64 -12.63 42.48
CA PRO A 95 -42.04 -12.91 42.26
C PRO A 95 -42.40 -14.29 42.81
N PRO A 96 -43.62 -14.48 43.33
CA PRO A 96 -44.04 -15.73 43.96
C PRO A 96 -44.12 -16.91 42.99
N THR A 97 -44.10 -16.65 41.68
CA THR A 97 -44.07 -17.69 40.63
C THR A 97 -42.79 -17.55 39.82
N ILE A 98 -42.00 -18.62 39.76
CA ILE A 98 -40.84 -18.72 38.87
C ILE A 98 -41.36 -18.85 37.44
N ARG A 99 -41.13 -17.82 36.63
CA ARG A 99 -41.54 -17.81 35.22
C ARG A 99 -40.50 -18.50 34.36
N PRO A 100 -40.90 -19.35 33.40
CA PRO A 100 -39.96 -19.98 32.48
C PRO A 100 -39.40 -18.93 31.52
N GLU A 101 -38.07 -18.87 31.45
CA GLU A 101 -37.35 -18.08 30.47
C GLU A 101 -36.69 -19.02 29.46
N ILE A 102 -36.82 -18.69 28.18
CA ILE A 102 -36.10 -19.35 27.08
C ILE A 102 -35.33 -18.31 26.29
N ARG A 103 -34.29 -18.77 25.59
CA ARG A 103 -33.62 -17.97 24.56
C ARG A 103 -34.02 -18.51 23.20
N VAL A 104 -34.51 -17.64 22.33
CA VAL A 104 -34.84 -17.99 20.94
C VAL A 104 -33.79 -17.35 20.03
N TYR A 105 -33.11 -18.19 19.27
CA TYR A 105 -32.07 -17.76 18.35
C TYR A 105 -32.53 -17.93 16.92
N THR A 106 -32.05 -17.04 16.05
CA THR A 106 -32.15 -17.19 14.60
C THR A 106 -30.77 -17.54 14.05
N ALA A 107 -30.71 -18.60 13.26
CA ALA A 107 -29.50 -19.03 12.59
C ALA A 107 -29.67 -18.97 11.06
N ALA A 108 -28.66 -18.38 10.39
CA ALA A 108 -28.51 -18.46 8.95
C ALA A 108 -27.84 -19.77 8.58
N VAL A 109 -28.36 -20.46 7.58
CA VAL A 109 -27.83 -21.75 7.12
C VAL A 109 -26.53 -21.53 6.34
N LEU A 110 -25.50 -22.28 6.72
CA LEU A 110 -24.20 -22.31 6.05
C LEU A 110 -24.15 -23.40 4.97
N ARG A 111 -24.63 -24.60 5.31
CA ARG A 111 -24.58 -25.79 4.44
C ARG A 111 -25.66 -26.80 4.81
N HIS A 112 -26.12 -27.54 3.80
CA HIS A 112 -26.93 -28.75 3.93
C HIS A 112 -26.13 -29.97 3.49
N ASP A 113 -26.40 -31.10 4.12
CA ASP A 113 -25.97 -32.42 3.67
C ASP A 113 -27.16 -33.40 3.77
N PRO A 114 -27.65 -33.97 2.65
CA PRO A 114 -27.21 -33.73 1.27
C PRO A 114 -27.53 -32.31 0.76
N GLU A 115 -26.77 -31.80 -0.23
CA GLU A 115 -26.95 -30.44 -0.76
C GLU A 115 -28.26 -30.24 -1.53
N GLN A 116 -28.77 -31.31 -2.15
CA GLN A 116 -30.00 -31.30 -2.94
C GLN A 116 -30.93 -32.43 -2.49
N PRO A 117 -32.25 -32.20 -2.48
CA PRO A 117 -32.93 -30.93 -2.76
C PRO A 117 -32.79 -29.92 -1.63
N VAL A 118 -32.66 -28.63 -1.96
CA VAL A 118 -32.66 -27.53 -0.97
C VAL A 118 -34.05 -27.43 -0.32
N GLN A 119 -34.15 -27.79 0.96
CA GLN A 119 -35.41 -27.86 1.71
C GLN A 119 -35.35 -27.09 3.02
N PRO A 120 -36.51 -26.72 3.60
CA PRO A 120 -36.57 -26.15 4.93
C PRO A 120 -35.86 -26.99 5.98
N VAL A 121 -35.25 -26.31 6.96
CA VAL A 121 -34.59 -26.96 8.09
C VAL A 121 -35.63 -27.74 8.92
N PRO A 122 -35.39 -29.04 9.20
CA PRO A 122 -36.34 -29.89 9.88
C PRO A 122 -36.41 -29.55 11.37
N ILE A 123 -37.55 -29.84 11.99
CA ILE A 123 -37.69 -29.78 13.44
C ILE A 123 -36.84 -30.89 14.05
N GLY A 124 -35.84 -30.52 14.85
CA GLY A 124 -34.87 -31.47 15.40
C GLY A 124 -33.99 -30.88 16.50
N PRO A 125 -33.18 -31.72 17.15
CA PRO A 125 -32.20 -31.28 18.13
C PRO A 125 -31.12 -30.40 17.50
N VAL A 126 -30.67 -29.40 18.26
CA VAL A 126 -29.59 -28.48 17.89
C VAL A 126 -28.40 -28.73 18.80
N TYR A 127 -27.23 -28.88 18.19
CA TYR A 127 -25.97 -29.16 18.87
C TYR A 127 -24.96 -28.04 18.63
N LEU A 128 -24.01 -27.87 19.55
CA LEU A 128 -22.82 -27.06 19.27
C LEU A 128 -21.96 -27.72 18.19
N ALA A 129 -21.40 -26.89 17.31
CA ALA A 129 -20.43 -27.37 16.32
C ALA A 129 -19.15 -27.88 16.98
N THR A 130 -18.56 -28.91 16.38
CA THR A 130 -17.18 -29.36 16.63
C THR A 130 -16.21 -28.68 15.67
N GLU A 131 -14.90 -28.87 15.84
CA GLU A 131 -13.89 -28.38 14.89
C GLU A 131 -14.13 -28.91 13.47
N GLN A 132 -14.45 -30.20 13.33
CA GLN A 132 -14.77 -30.80 12.04
C GLN A 132 -16.03 -30.18 11.42
N ASP A 133 -17.04 -29.87 12.23
CA ASP A 133 -18.25 -29.20 11.76
C ASP A 133 -17.93 -27.80 11.22
N VAL A 134 -16.97 -27.06 11.81
CA VAL A 134 -16.53 -25.76 11.29
C VAL A 134 -15.93 -25.90 9.89
N LEU A 135 -15.05 -26.88 9.68
CA LEU A 135 -14.43 -27.11 8.38
C LEU A 135 -15.47 -27.45 7.30
N VAL A 136 -16.44 -28.31 7.62
CA VAL A 136 -17.51 -28.70 6.70
C VAL A 136 -18.49 -27.56 6.46
N ALA A 137 -18.92 -26.85 7.51
CA ALA A 137 -19.87 -25.75 7.42
C ALA A 137 -19.36 -24.62 6.52
N LEU A 138 -18.06 -24.32 6.58
CA LEU A 138 -17.40 -23.27 5.81
C LEU A 138 -16.86 -23.74 4.46
N ARG A 139 -17.19 -24.97 4.05
CA ARG A 139 -16.70 -25.61 2.81
C ARG A 139 -15.19 -25.72 2.71
N ILE A 140 -14.46 -25.61 3.83
CA ILE A 140 -13.01 -25.72 3.88
C ILE A 140 -12.56 -27.14 3.53
N ASP A 141 -13.38 -28.15 3.83
CA ASP A 141 -13.21 -29.54 3.40
C ASP A 141 -13.06 -29.68 1.87
N THR A 142 -13.66 -28.77 1.10
CA THR A 142 -13.58 -28.76 -0.38
C THR A 142 -12.36 -28.02 -0.93
N ILE A 143 -11.65 -27.26 -0.09
CA ILE A 143 -10.43 -26.54 -0.47
C ILE A 143 -9.25 -27.53 -0.38
N PRO A 144 -8.52 -27.81 -1.47
CA PRO A 144 -7.30 -28.61 -1.44
C PRO A 144 -6.28 -28.03 -0.46
N GLU A 145 -5.58 -28.90 0.27
CA GLU A 145 -4.68 -28.48 1.35
C GLU A 145 -3.59 -27.52 0.88
N GLU A 146 -3.04 -27.74 -0.32
CA GLU A 146 -2.03 -26.88 -0.94
C GLU A 146 -2.52 -25.47 -1.32
N ARG A 147 -3.83 -25.25 -1.31
CA ARG A 147 -4.45 -23.93 -1.57
C ARG A 147 -4.97 -23.27 -0.30
N ARG A 148 -4.89 -23.92 0.85
CA ARG A 148 -5.40 -23.37 2.12
C ARG A 148 -4.44 -22.31 2.67
N ILE A 149 -4.93 -21.08 2.78
CA ILE A 149 -4.22 -19.98 3.45
C ILE A 149 -4.92 -19.70 4.79
N PRO A 150 -4.28 -19.91 5.94
CA PRO A 150 -4.90 -19.62 7.23
C PRO A 150 -5.10 -18.10 7.38
N ILE A 151 -6.32 -17.69 7.75
CA ILE A 151 -6.67 -16.28 8.03
C ILE A 151 -6.83 -16.00 9.53
N GLY A 152 -6.99 -17.06 10.33
CA GLY A 152 -7.16 -16.97 11.77
C GLY A 152 -7.94 -18.18 12.28
N ILE A 153 -8.40 -18.10 13.52
CA ILE A 153 -9.25 -19.11 14.14
C ILE A 153 -10.70 -18.61 14.27
N TYR A 154 -11.64 -19.52 14.09
CA TYR A 154 -12.97 -19.38 14.63
C TYR A 154 -12.92 -19.70 16.13
N GLN A 155 -13.47 -18.81 16.96
CA GLN A 155 -13.49 -18.98 18.41
C GLN A 155 -14.92 -18.80 18.94
N SER A 156 -15.43 -19.80 19.64
CA SER A 156 -16.73 -19.76 20.31
C SER A 156 -16.69 -20.56 21.61
N GLY A 157 -16.71 -19.88 22.75
CA GLY A 157 -16.47 -20.50 24.04
C GLY A 157 -15.09 -21.17 24.08
N SER A 158 -15.04 -22.47 24.37
CA SER A 158 -13.81 -23.26 24.38
C SER A 158 -13.40 -23.79 23.00
N LEU A 159 -14.28 -23.74 22.00
CA LEU A 159 -13.97 -24.22 20.65
C LEU A 159 -13.06 -23.23 19.94
N LYS A 160 -11.92 -23.73 19.45
CA LYS A 160 -11.01 -23.03 18.55
C LYS A 160 -10.80 -23.90 17.32
N ALA A 161 -11.09 -23.37 16.13
CA ALA A 161 -10.95 -24.10 14.88
C ALA A 161 -10.24 -23.22 13.83
N PRO A 162 -9.24 -23.71 13.11
CA PRO A 162 -8.55 -22.92 12.09
C PRO A 162 -9.48 -22.63 10.90
N VAL A 163 -9.41 -21.40 10.39
CA VAL A 163 -10.17 -20.94 9.22
C VAL A 163 -9.20 -20.66 8.08
N TYR A 164 -9.54 -21.17 6.90
CA TYR A 164 -8.70 -21.08 5.71
C TYR A 164 -9.45 -20.39 4.57
N LEU A 165 -8.71 -19.59 3.80
CA LEU A 165 -9.11 -19.02 2.52
C LEU A 165 -8.56 -19.89 1.39
N ASP A 166 -9.22 -19.88 0.24
CA ASP A 166 -8.69 -20.47 -0.98
C ASP A 166 -7.72 -19.48 -1.67
N ALA A 167 -6.48 -19.92 -1.89
CA ALA A 167 -5.44 -19.16 -2.56
C ALA A 167 -5.84 -18.68 -3.95
N ASP A 168 -6.63 -19.45 -4.73
CA ASP A 168 -6.97 -19.07 -6.10
C ASP A 168 -8.05 -17.99 -6.16
N PHE A 169 -8.86 -17.88 -5.11
CA PHE A 169 -9.82 -16.78 -4.97
C PHE A 169 -9.18 -15.54 -4.37
N LEU A 170 -8.20 -15.70 -3.45
CA LEU A 170 -7.51 -14.57 -2.86
C LEU A 170 -6.46 -13.96 -3.81
N LEU A 171 -5.65 -14.81 -4.46
CA LEU A 171 -4.48 -14.43 -5.26
C LEU A 171 -4.65 -14.65 -6.77
N GLY A 172 -5.81 -15.15 -7.23
CA GLY A 172 -6.06 -15.54 -8.61
C GLY A 172 -5.61 -16.96 -8.93
N PRO A 173 -6.08 -17.55 -10.04
CA PRO A 173 -6.76 -16.87 -11.15
C PRO A 173 -8.30 -16.81 -11.05
N GLU A 174 -8.93 -17.59 -10.16
CA GLU A 174 -10.40 -17.72 -10.09
C GLU A 174 -11.09 -16.40 -9.77
N ALA A 175 -10.56 -15.69 -8.77
CA ALA A 175 -11.00 -14.35 -8.42
C ALA A 175 -9.80 -13.51 -8.00
N GLY A 176 -10.01 -12.50 -7.18
CA GLY A 176 -8.90 -11.78 -6.63
C GLY A 176 -9.34 -10.70 -5.66
N HIS A 177 -8.29 -10.10 -5.14
CA HIS A 177 -8.23 -8.91 -4.31
C HIS A 177 -8.84 -9.06 -2.92
N LEU A 178 -8.14 -8.42 -2.00
CA LEU A 178 -8.49 -8.28 -0.61
C LEU A 178 -8.86 -6.83 -0.37
N ASN A 179 -9.97 -6.62 0.32
CA ASN A 179 -10.35 -5.32 0.84
C ASN A 179 -10.48 -5.37 2.37
N VAL A 180 -9.79 -4.48 3.07
CA VAL A 180 -9.79 -4.41 4.53
C VAL A 180 -10.33 -3.06 4.98
N THR A 181 -11.40 -3.07 5.77
CA THR A 181 -12.03 -1.84 6.28
C THR A 181 -12.11 -1.86 7.81
N GLY A 182 -11.95 -0.71 8.44
CA GLY A 182 -12.09 -0.58 9.88
C GLY A 182 -11.55 0.75 10.42
N THR A 183 -12.06 1.18 11.56
CA THR A 183 -11.72 2.46 12.18
C THR A 183 -10.28 2.48 12.68
N SER A 184 -9.67 3.67 12.67
CA SER A 184 -8.26 3.85 13.02
C SER A 184 -8.00 3.55 14.50
N GLY A 185 -6.78 3.10 14.84
CA GLY A 185 -6.29 3.01 16.23
C GLY A 185 -6.48 1.66 16.94
N LEU A 186 -7.28 0.73 16.41
CA LEU A 186 -7.53 -0.57 17.04
C LEU A 186 -6.81 -1.76 16.36
N ALA A 187 -5.77 -1.46 15.58
CA ALA A 187 -4.81 -2.44 15.08
C ALA A 187 -5.43 -3.68 14.41
N ALA A 188 -6.39 -3.48 13.50
CA ALA A 188 -6.97 -4.58 12.70
C ALA A 188 -6.53 -4.58 11.23
N LYS A 189 -6.35 -3.41 10.58
CA LYS A 189 -6.14 -3.35 9.12
C LYS A 189 -4.76 -3.82 8.69
N THR A 190 -3.74 -3.04 9.05
CA THR A 190 -2.34 -3.29 8.68
C THR A 190 -1.84 -4.59 9.29
N SER A 191 -2.26 -4.90 10.52
CA SER A 191 -1.93 -6.15 11.22
C SER A 191 -2.54 -7.38 10.55
N ALA A 192 -3.82 -7.34 10.12
CA ALA A 192 -4.42 -8.45 9.40
C ALA A 192 -3.72 -8.69 8.05
N ILE A 193 -3.37 -7.62 7.34
CA ILE A 193 -2.61 -7.72 6.08
C ILE A 193 -1.21 -8.31 6.34
N GLN A 194 -0.49 -7.82 7.35
CA GLN A 194 0.83 -8.33 7.74
C GLN A 194 0.79 -9.82 8.08
N PHE A 195 -0.18 -10.23 8.92
CA PHE A 195 -0.38 -11.63 9.27
C PHE A 195 -0.69 -12.48 8.03
N LEU A 196 -1.63 -12.03 7.20
CA LEU A 196 -2.05 -12.76 6.01
C LEU A 196 -0.92 -12.89 4.98
N VAL A 197 -0.12 -11.85 4.76
CA VAL A 197 1.05 -11.91 3.86
C VAL A 197 2.10 -12.87 4.42
N SER A 198 2.33 -12.88 5.74
CA SER A 198 3.21 -13.89 6.37
C SER A 198 2.65 -15.31 6.17
N ALA A 199 1.34 -15.52 6.34
CA ALA A 199 0.69 -16.79 6.09
C ALA A 199 0.83 -17.24 4.61
N ILE A 200 0.63 -16.31 3.67
CA ILE A 200 0.85 -16.54 2.23
C ILE A 200 2.30 -16.96 1.99
N PHE A 201 3.27 -16.23 2.56
CA PHE A 201 4.69 -16.48 2.40
C PHE A 201 5.15 -17.84 2.96
N GLN A 202 4.39 -18.43 3.89
CA GLN A 202 4.70 -19.73 4.47
C GLN A 202 3.92 -20.89 3.83
N LYS A 203 2.72 -20.66 3.29
CA LYS A 203 1.80 -21.73 2.89
C LYS A 203 1.59 -21.88 1.38
N VAL A 204 1.63 -20.78 0.63
CA VAL A 204 1.40 -20.82 -0.83
C VAL A 204 2.61 -21.41 -1.53
N ARG A 205 2.45 -22.34 -2.48
CA ARG A 205 3.58 -23.02 -3.17
C ARG A 205 4.21 -22.22 -4.30
N ARG A 206 3.42 -21.46 -5.07
CA ARG A 206 3.90 -20.60 -6.16
C ARG A 206 4.76 -19.45 -5.63
N SER A 207 5.60 -18.88 -6.49
CA SER A 207 6.44 -17.76 -6.09
C SER A 207 5.61 -16.48 -5.93
N VAL A 208 5.75 -15.81 -4.78
CA VAL A 208 4.98 -14.62 -4.42
C VAL A 208 5.91 -13.55 -3.88
N ALA A 209 5.81 -12.33 -4.41
CA ALA A 209 6.37 -11.14 -3.79
C ALA A 209 5.26 -10.16 -3.39
N ALA A 210 5.59 -9.18 -2.55
CA ALA A 210 4.67 -8.13 -2.18
C ALA A 210 5.34 -6.75 -2.30
N VAL A 211 4.57 -5.76 -2.74
CA VAL A 211 4.97 -4.37 -2.92
C VAL A 211 4.05 -3.51 -2.08
N CYS A 212 4.61 -2.72 -1.17
CA CYS A 212 3.85 -1.92 -0.21
C CYS A 212 4.26 -0.46 -0.29
N PHE A 213 3.30 0.44 -0.14
CA PHE A 213 3.57 1.87 -0.03
C PHE A 213 3.44 2.30 1.43
N ASN A 214 4.53 2.77 2.04
CA ASN A 214 4.49 3.39 3.36
C ASN A 214 4.09 4.86 3.20
N VAL A 215 2.84 5.18 3.53
CA VAL A 215 2.24 6.51 3.33
C VAL A 215 2.25 7.36 4.60
N LYS A 216 2.55 6.76 5.75
CA LYS A 216 2.44 7.43 7.05
C LYS A 216 3.51 6.97 8.04
N GLY A 217 4.33 7.93 8.49
CA GLY A 217 5.30 7.72 9.57
C GLY A 217 6.20 6.50 9.35
N GLY A 218 6.37 5.68 10.39
CA GLY A 218 7.21 4.49 10.37
C GLY A 218 6.48 3.16 10.31
N ASP A 219 5.17 3.14 9.99
CA ASP A 219 4.29 1.98 10.21
C ASP A 219 4.76 0.70 9.50
N LEU A 220 5.36 0.84 8.32
CA LEU A 220 5.87 -0.29 7.53
C LEU A 220 7.40 -0.37 7.50
N LEU A 221 8.12 0.42 8.31
CA LEU A 221 9.57 0.55 8.24
C LEU A 221 10.36 -0.46 9.07
N PHE A 222 9.72 -1.42 9.76
CA PHE A 222 10.42 -2.37 10.66
C PHE A 222 9.86 -3.80 10.57
N LEU A 223 9.37 -4.18 9.39
CA LEU A 223 8.70 -5.47 9.14
C LEU A 223 9.67 -6.66 9.16
N ASP A 224 10.96 -6.38 9.04
CA ASP A 224 12.08 -7.30 9.16
C ASP A 224 12.60 -7.47 10.60
N GLN A 225 12.08 -6.69 11.56
CA GLN A 225 12.54 -6.68 12.94
C GLN A 225 11.59 -7.46 13.87
N PRO A 226 12.12 -8.15 14.90
CA PRO A 226 11.31 -8.85 15.89
C PRO A 226 10.46 -7.88 16.71
N PRO A 227 9.29 -8.30 17.21
CA PRO A 227 8.44 -7.44 18.02
C PRO A 227 9.17 -7.03 19.31
N MET A 228 9.04 -5.75 19.72
CA MET A 228 9.65 -5.24 20.96
C MET A 228 9.13 -5.99 22.20
N HIS A 229 7.84 -6.31 22.21
CA HIS A 229 7.20 -7.09 23.26
C HIS A 229 6.92 -8.51 22.78
N GLU A 230 7.12 -9.49 23.65
CA GLU A 230 6.81 -10.89 23.35
C GLU A 230 5.33 -11.09 23.01
N LEU A 231 5.06 -12.03 22.09
CA LEU A 231 3.70 -12.49 21.80
C LEU A 231 3.09 -13.14 23.05
N SER A 232 1.81 -12.86 23.29
CA SER A 232 1.06 -13.47 24.38
C SER A 232 0.96 -15.00 24.18
N GLU A 233 0.69 -15.74 25.26
CA GLU A 233 0.44 -17.17 25.16
C GLU A 233 -0.75 -17.48 24.24
N GLU A 234 -1.78 -16.63 24.26
CA GLU A 234 -2.92 -16.74 23.36
C GLU A 234 -2.53 -16.54 21.89
N ASP A 235 -1.69 -15.55 21.57
CA ASP A 235 -1.17 -15.37 20.21
C ASP A 235 -0.36 -16.60 19.76
N ARG A 236 0.52 -17.12 20.63
CA ARG A 236 1.34 -18.31 20.35
C ARG A 236 0.49 -19.56 20.12
N GLU A 237 -0.60 -19.70 20.88
CA GLU A 237 -1.59 -20.75 20.68
C GLU A 237 -2.21 -20.68 19.29
N ILE A 238 -2.66 -19.49 18.89
CA ILE A 238 -3.26 -19.27 17.57
C ILE A 238 -2.23 -19.56 16.46
N TYR A 239 -0.99 -19.10 16.58
CA TYR A 239 0.08 -19.45 15.62
C TYR A 239 0.27 -20.97 15.49
N ARG A 240 0.25 -21.70 16.61
CA ARG A 240 0.40 -23.16 16.62
C ARG A 240 -0.76 -23.85 15.93
N LEU A 241 -2.01 -23.46 16.23
CA LEU A 241 -3.21 -24.00 15.59
C LEU A 241 -3.22 -23.77 14.07
N LEU A 242 -2.71 -22.62 13.62
CA LEU A 242 -2.64 -22.27 12.20
C LEU A 242 -1.40 -22.88 11.50
N GLY A 243 -0.47 -23.45 12.26
CA GLY A 243 0.80 -23.97 11.76
C GLY A 243 1.65 -22.88 11.08
N ILE A 244 1.64 -21.66 11.61
CA ILE A 244 2.40 -20.50 11.13
C ILE A 244 3.52 -20.20 12.11
N ARG A 245 4.74 -20.00 11.60
CA ARG A 245 5.88 -19.59 12.44
C ARG A 245 5.76 -18.10 12.79
N PRO A 246 5.81 -17.71 14.07
CA PRO A 246 5.76 -16.33 14.51
C PRO A 246 7.13 -15.65 14.35
N GLU A 247 7.52 -15.39 13.11
CA GLU A 247 8.78 -14.71 12.77
C GLU A 247 8.52 -13.44 11.92
N PRO A 248 9.40 -12.43 12.00
CA PRO A 248 9.39 -11.30 11.06
C PRO A 248 9.61 -11.74 9.61
N PHE A 249 9.40 -10.82 8.66
CA PHE A 249 9.72 -11.11 7.28
C PHE A 249 11.22 -11.28 7.08
N GLN A 250 11.62 -12.46 6.57
CA GLN A 250 13.04 -12.80 6.38
C GLN A 250 13.74 -11.93 5.32
N ARG A 251 12.99 -11.41 4.34
CA ARG A 251 13.49 -10.54 3.28
C ARG A 251 12.58 -9.34 3.06
N VAL A 252 13.09 -8.17 3.45
CA VAL A 252 12.45 -6.88 3.18
C VAL A 252 13.48 -5.96 2.54
N GLU A 253 13.09 -5.32 1.44
CA GLU A 253 13.88 -4.29 0.78
C GLU A 253 13.12 -2.97 0.85
N TYR A 254 13.76 -1.95 1.39
CA TYR A 254 13.18 -0.62 1.55
C TYR A 254 13.67 0.29 0.43
N TYR A 255 12.79 1.08 -0.17
CA TYR A 255 13.10 2.03 -1.21
C TYR A 255 12.60 3.40 -0.79
N ALA A 256 13.47 4.40 -0.79
CA ALA A 256 13.10 5.78 -0.48
C ALA A 256 13.78 6.72 -1.47
N PRO A 257 13.13 7.80 -1.91
CA PRO A 257 13.81 8.81 -2.70
C PRO A 257 14.79 9.61 -1.85
N PHE A 258 15.62 10.42 -2.51
CA PHE A 258 16.42 11.38 -1.79
C PHE A 258 15.59 12.57 -1.32
N LYS A 259 16.09 13.27 -0.32
CA LYS A 259 15.72 14.65 -0.01
C LYS A 259 16.20 15.57 -1.13
N PRO A 260 15.79 16.86 -1.15
CA PRO A 260 16.26 17.81 -2.16
C PRO A 260 17.78 17.95 -2.25
N ASP A 261 18.51 17.63 -1.17
CA ASP A 261 19.97 17.57 -1.17
C ASP A 261 20.57 16.42 -2.01
N ARG A 262 19.76 15.45 -2.47
CA ARG A 262 20.18 14.30 -3.29
C ARG A 262 21.24 13.39 -2.65
N VAL A 263 21.45 13.48 -1.33
CA VAL A 263 22.40 12.60 -0.62
C VAL A 263 21.75 11.89 0.55
N ASN A 264 20.89 12.58 1.31
CA ASN A 264 20.11 12.00 2.39
C ASN A 264 18.81 11.42 1.85
N LEU A 265 18.35 10.30 2.41
CA LEU A 265 17.11 9.64 2.00
C LEU A 265 15.91 10.24 2.74
N ALA A 266 14.78 10.35 2.05
CA ALA A 266 13.52 10.85 2.60
C ALA A 266 12.77 9.74 3.38
N THR A 267 13.44 9.10 4.33
CA THR A 267 12.88 8.02 5.16
C THR A 267 13.22 8.23 6.63
N LEU A 268 12.44 7.63 7.53
CA LEU A 268 12.76 7.57 8.96
C LEU A 268 13.67 6.38 9.30
N ARG A 269 13.89 5.44 8.38
CA ARG A 269 14.75 4.26 8.59
C ARG A 269 16.24 4.59 8.33
N THR A 270 16.75 5.67 8.93
CA THR A 270 18.13 6.15 8.73
C THR A 270 19.13 5.62 9.76
N ASN A 271 18.68 4.88 10.78
CA ASN A 271 19.57 4.32 11.80
C ASN A 271 20.63 3.38 11.18
N PRO A 272 21.94 3.50 11.51
CA PRO A 272 23.02 2.73 10.90
C PRO A 272 22.84 1.21 10.95
N GLN A 273 22.15 0.69 11.99
CA GLN A 273 21.88 -0.73 12.13
C GLN A 273 20.92 -1.27 11.06
N LEU A 274 20.14 -0.38 10.42
CA LEU A 274 19.07 -0.72 9.49
C LEU A 274 19.35 -0.29 8.04
N GLN A 275 20.38 0.53 7.80
CA GLN A 275 20.66 1.12 6.49
C GLN A 275 20.97 0.08 5.40
N GLY A 276 21.49 -1.10 5.75
CA GLY A 276 21.88 -2.14 4.79
C GLY A 276 20.74 -2.67 3.91
N THR A 277 19.48 -2.52 4.34
CA THR A 277 18.29 -2.93 3.59
C THR A 277 17.60 -1.78 2.86
N VAL A 278 18.10 -0.55 2.99
CA VAL A 278 17.51 0.65 2.39
C VAL A 278 18.24 0.99 1.10
N LYS A 279 17.47 1.11 0.02
CA LYS A 279 17.91 1.44 -1.33
C LYS A 279 17.31 2.77 -1.75
N SER A 280 18.04 3.49 -2.60
CA SER A 280 17.60 4.77 -3.13
C SER A 280 16.58 4.57 -4.26
N LEU A 281 15.65 5.51 -4.40
CA LEU A 281 14.72 5.61 -5.51
C LEU A 281 14.93 6.94 -6.23
N MET A 282 15.38 6.92 -7.47
CA MET A 282 15.63 8.13 -8.26
C MET A 282 15.47 7.82 -9.74
N TRP A 283 14.81 8.68 -10.49
CA TRP A 283 14.41 8.42 -11.87
C TRP A 283 14.99 9.45 -12.82
N GLY A 284 15.45 8.99 -13.98
CA GLY A 284 15.93 9.84 -15.05
C GLY A 284 14.80 10.31 -15.96
N LEU A 285 15.19 10.91 -17.08
CA LEU A 285 14.25 11.48 -18.05
C LEU A 285 13.30 10.41 -18.61
N GLN A 286 13.81 9.25 -18.99
CA GLN A 286 13.01 8.19 -19.61
C GLN A 286 11.94 7.67 -18.66
N GLU A 287 12.31 7.46 -17.40
CA GLU A 287 11.43 6.90 -16.38
C GLU A 287 10.28 7.84 -16.03
N VAL A 288 10.56 9.14 -15.94
CA VAL A 288 9.57 10.19 -15.61
C VAL A 288 8.66 10.48 -16.80
N MET A 289 9.23 10.64 -18.00
CA MET A 289 8.48 11.03 -19.20
C MET A 289 7.49 9.98 -19.67
N ARG A 290 7.65 8.72 -19.26
CA ARG A 290 6.69 7.66 -19.54
C ARG A 290 5.34 7.87 -18.85
N TYR A 291 5.33 8.57 -17.71
CA TYR A 291 4.17 8.76 -16.82
C TYR A 291 3.94 10.24 -16.45
N VAL A 292 4.49 11.16 -17.24
CA VAL A 292 4.48 12.60 -16.93
C VAL A 292 3.08 13.19 -16.91
N GLU A 293 2.12 12.57 -17.60
CA GLU A 293 0.71 12.95 -17.59
C GLU A 293 0.08 12.94 -16.19
N VAL A 294 0.66 12.20 -15.24
CA VAL A 294 0.25 12.20 -13.82
C VAL A 294 0.62 13.52 -13.13
N LEU A 295 1.71 14.15 -13.56
CA LEU A 295 2.27 15.37 -12.97
C LEU A 295 1.75 16.66 -13.61
N LEU A 296 1.06 16.53 -14.75
CA LEU A 296 0.51 17.63 -15.51
C LEU A 296 -0.97 17.80 -15.17
N ASN A 297 -1.37 19.04 -14.91
CA ASN A 297 -2.78 19.36 -14.67
C ASN A 297 -3.61 19.08 -15.92
N ARG A 298 -4.87 18.65 -15.77
CA ARG A 298 -5.76 18.40 -16.92
C ARG A 298 -6.03 19.64 -17.78
N ASP A 299 -5.99 20.83 -17.18
CA ASP A 299 -6.08 22.10 -17.93
C ASP A 299 -4.81 22.38 -18.76
N ASP A 300 -3.72 21.67 -18.45
CA ASP A 300 -2.45 21.75 -19.16
C ASP A 300 -2.29 20.74 -20.28
N VAL A 301 -3.12 19.71 -20.30
CA VAL A 301 -3.05 18.58 -21.23
C VAL A 301 -4.27 18.58 -22.12
N ASP A 302 -4.26 19.44 -23.14
CA ASP A 302 -5.18 19.33 -24.26
C ASP A 302 -4.71 18.25 -25.26
N VAL A 303 -5.55 17.88 -26.22
CA VAL A 303 -5.23 16.85 -27.23
C VAL A 303 -3.92 17.16 -27.99
N LYS A 304 -3.59 18.44 -28.15
CA LYS A 304 -2.35 18.86 -28.84
C LYS A 304 -1.12 18.70 -27.95
N ALA A 305 -1.23 19.04 -26.66
CA ALA A 305 -0.20 18.82 -25.65
C ALA A 305 0.08 17.33 -25.49
N ASP A 306 -0.96 16.49 -25.42
CA ASP A 306 -0.82 15.03 -25.41
C ASP A 306 -0.07 14.50 -26.64
N ALA A 307 -0.46 14.96 -27.84
CA ALA A 307 0.22 14.57 -29.06
C ALA A 307 1.70 15.00 -29.07
N PHE A 308 2.01 16.17 -28.50
CA PHE A 308 3.39 16.65 -28.39
C PHE A 308 4.21 15.87 -27.35
N LEU A 309 3.64 15.56 -26.18
CA LEU A 309 4.28 14.70 -25.17
C LEU A 309 4.57 13.31 -25.75
N GLN A 310 3.63 12.75 -26.51
CA GLN A 310 3.85 11.49 -27.21
C GLN A 310 4.97 11.59 -28.26
N PHE A 311 5.03 12.68 -29.02
CA PHE A 311 6.13 12.94 -29.94
C PHE A 311 7.48 13.02 -29.22
N LEU A 312 7.56 13.79 -28.13
CA LEU A 312 8.77 13.91 -27.31
C LEU A 312 9.24 12.54 -26.83
N ARG A 313 8.32 11.74 -26.27
CA ARG A 313 8.62 10.39 -25.79
C ARG A 313 9.20 9.51 -26.90
N GLN A 314 8.47 9.37 -28.02
CA GLN A 314 8.79 8.37 -29.05
C GLN A 314 9.93 8.78 -29.99
N ARG A 315 10.08 10.09 -30.27
CA ARG A 315 10.99 10.59 -31.31
C ARG A 315 12.21 11.30 -30.76
N VAL A 316 12.14 11.84 -29.55
CA VAL A 316 13.24 12.61 -28.95
C VAL A 316 13.93 11.80 -27.83
N ILE A 317 13.14 11.19 -26.93
CA ILE A 317 13.66 10.61 -25.68
C ILE A 317 13.99 9.11 -25.84
N GLU A 318 13.07 8.30 -26.36
CA GLU A 318 13.26 6.84 -26.52
C GLU A 318 14.38 6.50 -27.52
N THR A 319 14.60 7.36 -28.52
CA THR A 319 15.69 7.20 -29.50
C THR A 319 17.06 7.54 -28.92
N GLY A 320 17.12 8.31 -27.83
CA GLY A 320 18.35 8.82 -27.20
C GLY A 320 19.10 9.88 -28.02
N ARG A 321 18.76 10.05 -29.30
CA ARG A 321 19.26 11.11 -30.19
C ARG A 321 18.15 11.63 -31.09
N PHE A 322 18.20 12.92 -31.38
CA PHE A 322 17.28 13.59 -32.28
C PHE A 322 18.07 14.36 -33.33
N ARG A 323 17.69 14.19 -34.59
CA ARG A 323 18.27 14.90 -35.73
C ARG A 323 17.24 15.85 -36.34
N PHE A 324 17.61 17.12 -36.46
CA PHE A 324 16.86 18.12 -37.22
C PHE A 324 16.99 17.84 -38.72
N GLU A 325 15.92 18.09 -39.48
CA GLU A 325 15.82 17.72 -40.91
C GLU A 325 15.43 18.91 -41.80
N ASN A 326 15.78 18.83 -43.08
CA ASN A 326 15.42 19.83 -44.11
C ASN A 326 15.82 21.26 -43.69
N GLU A 327 14.89 22.22 -43.79
CA GLU A 327 15.08 23.62 -43.39
C GLU A 327 15.58 23.78 -41.94
N GLU A 328 15.23 22.85 -41.04
CA GLU A 328 15.73 22.88 -39.65
C GLU A 328 17.24 22.61 -39.62
N ALA A 329 17.71 21.63 -40.41
CA ALA A 329 19.12 21.25 -40.47
C ALA A 329 19.98 22.35 -41.10
N GLU A 330 19.49 22.98 -42.17
CA GLU A 330 20.15 24.12 -42.84
C GLU A 330 20.33 25.28 -41.86
N PHE A 331 19.25 25.65 -41.14
CA PHE A 331 19.32 26.68 -40.11
C PHE A 331 20.33 26.36 -39.00
N MET A 332 20.35 25.11 -38.51
CA MET A 332 21.32 24.73 -37.46
C MET A 332 22.76 24.90 -37.96
N GLN A 333 23.06 24.49 -39.21
CA GLN A 333 24.39 24.65 -39.80
C GLN A 333 24.78 26.12 -39.95
N GLU A 334 23.88 26.97 -40.46
CA GLU A 334 24.11 28.41 -40.60
C GLU A 334 24.38 29.10 -39.25
N MET A 335 23.70 28.64 -38.20
CA MET A 335 23.84 29.16 -36.84
C MET A 335 25.00 28.56 -36.05
N GLY A 336 25.76 27.62 -36.62
CA GLY A 336 26.82 26.89 -35.92
C GLY A 336 26.31 26.01 -34.78
N LEU A 337 25.05 25.58 -34.84
CA LEU A 337 24.39 24.69 -33.88
C LEU A 337 24.47 23.23 -34.36
N PRO A 338 24.50 22.25 -33.45
CA PRO A 338 24.52 20.85 -33.83
C PRO A 338 23.20 20.43 -34.48
N VAL A 339 23.28 19.77 -35.64
CA VAL A 339 22.12 19.22 -36.37
C VAL A 339 21.54 17.98 -35.66
N GLU A 340 22.38 17.27 -34.90
CA GLU A 340 21.99 16.10 -34.13
C GLU A 340 22.32 16.33 -32.64
N LEU A 341 21.33 16.11 -31.79
CA LEU A 341 21.45 16.22 -30.34
C LEU A 341 21.28 14.86 -29.68
N ARG A 342 22.10 14.60 -28.65
CA ARG A 342 21.82 13.53 -27.68
C ARG A 342 20.78 14.05 -26.70
N VAL A 343 19.75 13.25 -26.42
CA VAL A 343 18.69 13.58 -25.45
C VAL A 343 18.41 12.37 -24.57
N THR A 344 19.16 12.27 -23.47
CA THR A 344 19.11 11.17 -22.50
C THR A 344 18.80 11.64 -21.08
N ASN A 345 18.86 12.95 -20.82
CA ASN A 345 18.56 13.55 -19.53
C ASN A 345 17.86 14.90 -19.67
N PHE A 346 17.39 15.47 -18.55
CA PHE A 346 16.61 16.72 -18.57
C PHE A 346 17.41 17.91 -19.09
N THR A 347 18.70 18.03 -18.77
CA THR A 347 19.56 19.13 -19.25
C THR A 347 19.66 19.11 -20.78
N GLU A 348 19.88 17.92 -21.36
CA GLU A 348 19.91 17.72 -22.80
C GLU A 348 18.55 17.99 -23.46
N LEU A 349 17.44 17.65 -22.78
CA LEU A 349 16.10 17.97 -23.24
C LEU A 349 15.84 19.48 -23.27
N VAL A 350 16.32 20.23 -22.27
CA VAL A 350 16.23 21.70 -22.27
C VAL A 350 16.99 22.28 -23.46
N ALA A 351 18.20 21.80 -23.73
CA ALA A 351 18.99 22.23 -24.88
C ALA A 351 18.27 21.95 -26.21
N TRP A 352 17.58 20.81 -26.32
CA TRP A 352 16.73 20.50 -27.46
C TRP A 352 15.57 21.48 -27.62
N PHE A 353 14.86 21.81 -26.54
CA PHE A 353 13.78 22.81 -26.56
C PHE A 353 14.28 24.18 -26.99
N GLU A 354 15.42 24.63 -26.46
CA GLU A 354 16.02 25.90 -26.83
C GLU A 354 16.33 25.97 -28.33
N GLN A 355 16.90 24.92 -28.92
CA GLN A 355 17.19 24.89 -30.36
C GLN A 355 15.92 24.92 -31.20
N ALA A 356 14.92 24.12 -30.84
CA ALA A 356 13.63 24.10 -31.54
C ALA A 356 12.92 25.47 -31.48
N LEU A 357 12.93 26.13 -30.32
CA LEU A 357 12.32 27.46 -30.14
C LEU A 357 13.11 28.56 -30.84
N ARG A 358 14.46 28.52 -30.80
CA ARG A 358 15.30 29.48 -31.55
C ARG A 358 15.04 29.42 -33.05
N PHE A 359 14.85 28.22 -33.60
CA PHE A 359 14.46 28.05 -35.00
C PHE A 359 13.13 28.74 -35.30
N LEU A 360 12.10 28.53 -34.48
CA LEU A 360 10.78 29.16 -34.67
C LEU A 360 10.82 30.68 -34.57
N GLU A 361 11.50 31.21 -33.55
CA GLU A 361 11.60 32.65 -33.30
C GLU A 361 12.32 33.36 -34.45
N ARG A 362 13.44 32.80 -34.93
CA ARG A 362 14.22 33.44 -36.01
C ARG A 362 13.61 33.29 -37.39
N THR A 363 12.90 32.19 -37.65
CA THR A 363 12.16 32.00 -38.90
C THR A 363 10.76 32.62 -38.87
N ASN A 364 10.39 33.26 -37.75
CA ASN A 364 9.09 33.88 -37.50
C ASN A 364 7.89 32.91 -37.74
N LYS A 365 8.11 31.61 -37.48
CA LYS A 365 7.11 30.56 -37.63
C LYS A 365 6.29 30.43 -36.35
N ARG A 366 4.96 30.36 -36.49
CA ARG A 366 4.04 30.15 -35.34
C ARG A 366 3.89 28.68 -34.92
N GLN A 367 4.35 27.75 -35.75
CA GLN A 367 4.24 26.31 -35.51
C GLN A 367 5.53 25.61 -35.91
N TRP A 368 5.97 24.66 -35.08
CA TRP A 368 7.04 23.73 -35.40
C TRP A 368 6.42 22.40 -35.82
N ARG A 369 6.59 22.06 -37.11
CA ARG A 369 5.90 20.94 -37.75
C ARG A 369 4.38 21.11 -37.59
N SER A 370 3.74 20.35 -36.69
CA SER A 370 2.30 20.42 -36.40
C SER A 370 1.97 21.03 -35.02
N PHE A 371 2.98 21.44 -34.26
CA PHE A 371 2.83 21.88 -32.88
C PHE A 371 2.97 23.40 -32.76
N ALA A 372 2.04 24.05 -32.07
CA ALA A 372 2.08 25.49 -31.84
C ALA A 372 3.18 25.87 -30.86
N ILE A 373 3.82 27.02 -31.07
CA ILE A 373 4.92 27.50 -30.21
C ILE A 373 4.47 27.65 -28.75
N GLU A 374 3.22 28.04 -28.52
CA GLU A 374 2.63 28.17 -27.18
C GLU A 374 2.54 26.82 -26.46
N THR A 375 2.15 25.75 -27.17
CA THR A 375 2.10 24.38 -26.64
C THR A 375 3.50 23.89 -26.27
N ILE A 376 4.50 24.16 -27.12
CA ILE A 376 5.90 23.79 -26.88
C ILE A 376 6.44 24.50 -25.64
N ARG A 377 6.26 25.82 -25.53
CA ARG A 377 6.70 26.61 -24.35
C ARG A 377 6.00 26.17 -23.08
N LYS A 378 4.69 25.91 -23.15
CA LYS A 378 3.91 25.44 -21.99
C LYS A 378 4.49 24.12 -21.47
N ILE A 379 4.73 23.15 -22.35
CA ILE A 379 5.32 21.86 -21.97
C ILE A 379 6.76 22.02 -21.49
N GLN A 380 7.60 22.81 -22.18
CA GLN A 380 8.95 23.12 -21.71
C GLN A 380 8.94 23.65 -20.28
N ASN A 381 8.13 24.67 -19.99
CA ASN A 381 8.03 25.28 -18.65
C ASN A 381 7.58 24.28 -17.58
N ARG A 382 6.74 23.30 -17.93
CA ARG A 382 6.33 22.24 -17.00
C ARG A 382 7.43 21.22 -16.76
N LEU A 383 8.09 20.77 -17.83
CA LEU A 383 9.15 19.75 -17.76
C LEU A 383 10.42 20.24 -17.08
N VAL A 384 10.85 21.47 -17.36
CA VAL A 384 12.05 22.08 -16.75
C VAL A 384 11.90 22.20 -15.24
N ASN A 385 10.70 22.46 -14.75
CA ASN A 385 10.43 22.59 -13.32
C ASN A 385 10.25 21.24 -12.59
N LEU A 386 10.28 20.10 -13.30
CA LEU A 386 10.13 18.78 -12.63
C LEU A 386 11.34 18.43 -11.79
N THR A 387 12.55 18.73 -12.27
CA THR A 387 13.81 18.41 -11.57
C THR A 387 13.97 19.21 -10.27
N THR A 388 13.37 20.40 -10.20
CA THR A 388 13.34 21.25 -9.01
C THR A 388 12.17 20.91 -8.09
N ARG A 389 10.95 20.75 -8.62
CA ARG A 389 9.75 20.41 -7.83
C ARG A 389 9.82 19.03 -7.19
N PHE A 390 10.43 18.06 -7.87
CA PHE A 390 10.61 16.69 -7.38
C PHE A 390 12.09 16.38 -7.10
N ALA A 391 12.82 17.37 -6.58
CA ALA A 391 14.22 17.24 -6.22
C ALA A 391 14.42 16.06 -5.25
N GLY A 392 15.25 15.11 -5.67
CA GLY A 392 15.56 13.89 -4.92
C GLY A 392 14.85 12.63 -5.42
N LEU A 393 13.71 12.78 -6.11
CA LEU A 393 13.09 11.70 -6.89
C LEU A 393 13.50 11.77 -8.36
N VAL A 394 13.61 12.97 -8.94
CA VAL A 394 13.98 13.15 -10.36
C VAL A 394 15.44 13.59 -10.47
N ALA A 395 16.22 12.83 -11.23
CA ALA A 395 17.61 13.11 -11.53
C ALA A 395 17.75 14.08 -12.72
N GLU A 396 18.80 14.90 -12.67
CA GLU A 396 19.25 15.67 -13.84
C GLU A 396 20.18 14.88 -14.75
N SER A 397 20.78 13.79 -14.26
CA SER A 397 21.65 12.90 -15.01
C SER A 397 20.89 11.73 -15.64
N ASP A 398 21.60 10.89 -16.39
CA ASP A 398 21.10 9.63 -16.96
C ASP A 398 21.11 8.47 -15.95
N ILE A 399 21.38 8.73 -14.67
CA ILE A 399 21.40 7.71 -13.62
C ILE A 399 20.01 7.53 -13.01
N ALA A 400 19.53 6.29 -12.97
CA ALA A 400 18.32 5.91 -12.26
C ALA A 400 18.60 4.82 -11.22
N TYR A 401 17.99 4.96 -10.04
CA TYR A 401 17.85 3.93 -9.03
C TYR A 401 16.37 3.53 -8.96
N ASP A 402 16.06 2.28 -9.25
CA ASP A 402 14.69 1.79 -9.31
C ASP A 402 14.55 0.43 -8.61
N LEU A 403 13.32 -0.06 -8.53
CA LEU A 403 13.04 -1.43 -8.10
C LEU A 403 13.81 -2.43 -8.98
N PRO A 404 14.07 -3.66 -8.50
CA PRO A 404 14.90 -4.62 -9.19
C PRO A 404 14.09 -5.32 -10.29
N TRP A 405 13.65 -4.55 -11.28
CA TRP A 405 12.82 -4.99 -12.39
C TRP A 405 13.42 -6.21 -13.08
N GLY A 406 12.63 -7.29 -13.16
CA GLY A 406 13.04 -8.58 -13.71
C GLY A 406 13.91 -9.44 -12.78
N LYS A 407 14.13 -9.00 -11.56
CA LYS A 407 14.87 -9.71 -10.50
C LYS A 407 14.09 -9.70 -9.19
N PHE A 408 12.76 -9.63 -9.24
CA PHE A 408 11.95 -9.81 -8.04
C PHE A 408 12.18 -11.21 -7.49
N GLN A 409 12.25 -11.30 -6.16
CA GLN A 409 12.56 -12.53 -5.46
C GLN A 409 11.31 -13.06 -4.74
N ASP A 410 11.15 -14.39 -4.72
CA ASP A 410 10.12 -15.04 -3.94
C ASP A 410 10.18 -14.61 -2.46
N ARG A 411 9.04 -14.58 -1.76
CA ARG A 411 8.93 -14.22 -0.32
C ARG A 411 9.65 -12.93 0.07
N THR A 412 9.70 -11.96 -0.84
CA THR A 412 10.36 -10.67 -0.61
C THR A 412 9.31 -9.57 -0.56
N LEU A 413 9.43 -8.73 0.45
CA LEU A 413 8.62 -7.54 0.64
C LEU A 413 9.39 -6.31 0.16
N TYR A 414 8.86 -5.62 -0.84
CA TYR A 414 9.41 -4.37 -1.36
C TYR A 414 8.59 -3.21 -0.79
N VAL A 415 9.17 -2.47 0.15
CA VAL A 415 8.50 -1.34 0.83
C VAL A 415 8.99 -0.05 0.22
N ILE A 416 8.10 0.73 -0.38
CA ILE A 416 8.39 2.05 -0.94
C ILE A 416 7.92 3.11 0.05
N ASP A 417 8.87 3.83 0.62
CA ASP A 417 8.61 4.89 1.58
C ASP A 417 8.30 6.20 0.86
N VAL A 418 7.04 6.61 0.96
CA VAL A 418 6.51 7.83 0.33
C VAL A 418 5.91 8.80 1.35
N ALA A 419 6.01 8.47 2.65
CA ALA A 419 5.33 9.20 3.73
C ALA A 419 5.74 10.67 3.83
N ASN A 420 6.99 10.99 3.47
CA ASN A 420 7.54 12.34 3.54
C ASN A 420 7.53 13.08 2.20
N LEU A 421 6.71 12.65 1.24
CA LEU A 421 6.64 13.23 -0.11
C LEU A 421 5.33 13.97 -0.35
N SER A 422 5.35 14.91 -1.30
CA SER A 422 4.14 15.58 -1.78
C SER A 422 3.20 14.57 -2.46
N ALA A 423 1.88 14.82 -2.39
CA ALA A 423 0.88 13.93 -2.98
C ALA A 423 1.14 13.62 -4.47
N GLU A 424 1.63 14.62 -5.22
CA GLU A 424 1.95 14.49 -6.65
C GLU A 424 3.15 13.53 -6.89
N ALA A 425 4.14 13.56 -5.99
CA ALA A 425 5.26 12.62 -6.03
C ALA A 425 4.79 11.21 -5.66
N GLN A 426 3.90 11.08 -4.68
CA GLN A 426 3.29 9.79 -4.33
C GLN A 426 2.51 9.21 -5.51
N ASP A 427 1.70 10.02 -6.19
CA ASP A 427 0.90 9.61 -7.34
C ASP A 427 1.76 9.16 -8.53
N LEU A 428 2.85 9.89 -8.81
CA LEU A 428 3.83 9.47 -9.81
C LEU A 428 4.46 8.14 -9.42
N ILE A 429 4.89 8.01 -8.16
CA ILE A 429 5.56 6.80 -7.70
C ILE A 429 4.65 5.59 -7.81
N PHE A 430 3.43 5.74 -7.30
CA PHE A 430 2.40 4.74 -7.34
C PHE A 430 2.10 4.32 -8.78
N THR A 431 1.81 5.29 -9.66
CA THR A 431 1.41 5.03 -11.05
C THR A 431 2.51 4.29 -11.80
N ARG A 432 3.76 4.76 -11.69
CA ARG A 432 4.91 4.14 -12.35
C ARG A 432 5.10 2.71 -11.87
N ILE A 433 5.24 2.50 -10.55
CA ILE A 433 5.53 1.17 -9.99
C ILE A 433 4.45 0.17 -10.39
N VAL A 434 3.18 0.55 -10.25
CA VAL A 434 2.07 -0.35 -10.57
C VAL A 434 1.97 -0.65 -12.07
N ALA A 435 2.18 0.34 -12.93
CA ALA A 435 2.19 0.14 -14.38
C ALA A 435 3.34 -0.77 -14.82
N GLU A 436 4.54 -0.55 -14.28
CA GLU A 436 5.74 -1.35 -14.55
C GLU A 436 5.61 -2.79 -14.01
N LEU A 437 4.96 -2.99 -12.86
CA LEU A 437 4.58 -4.31 -12.35
C LEU A 437 3.64 -5.02 -13.33
N ARG A 438 2.54 -4.36 -13.71
CA ARG A 438 1.54 -4.94 -14.62
C ARG A 438 2.18 -5.37 -15.94
N GLU A 439 2.94 -4.50 -16.59
CA GLU A 439 3.55 -4.78 -17.88
C GLU A 439 4.51 -5.98 -17.80
N ARG A 440 5.32 -6.07 -16.73
CA ARG A 440 6.26 -7.19 -16.57
C ARG A 440 5.57 -8.48 -16.15
N MET A 441 4.49 -8.41 -15.37
CA MET A 441 3.66 -9.59 -15.08
C MET A 441 3.01 -10.13 -16.36
N GLU A 442 2.48 -9.25 -17.21
CA GLU A 442 1.92 -9.61 -18.51
C GLU A 442 2.95 -10.28 -19.44
N LYS A 443 4.19 -9.77 -19.43
CA LYS A 443 5.31 -10.35 -20.18
C LYS A 443 5.98 -11.54 -19.48
N ARG A 444 5.60 -11.88 -18.25
CA ARG A 444 6.27 -12.87 -17.38
C ARG A 444 7.77 -12.61 -17.17
N GLN A 445 8.13 -11.34 -17.07
CA GLN A 445 9.50 -10.85 -16.97
C GLN A 445 9.80 -10.20 -15.62
N LEU A 446 8.98 -10.42 -14.59
CA LEU A 446 9.19 -9.79 -13.28
C LEU A 446 10.14 -10.58 -12.37
N GLY A 447 10.08 -11.92 -12.43
CA GLY A 447 10.87 -12.84 -11.59
C GLY A 447 10.05 -13.66 -10.59
N VAL A 448 8.74 -13.42 -10.49
CA VAL A 448 7.79 -14.16 -9.63
C VAL A 448 6.45 -14.41 -10.34
N ASP A 449 5.71 -15.42 -9.89
CA ASP A 449 4.42 -15.81 -10.45
C ASP A 449 3.27 -14.90 -9.98
N THR A 450 3.40 -14.30 -8.80
CA THR A 450 2.37 -13.44 -8.22
C THR A 450 2.98 -12.27 -7.47
N VAL A 451 2.40 -11.08 -7.64
CA VAL A 451 2.71 -9.89 -6.84
C VAL A 451 1.46 -9.36 -6.16
N ILE A 452 1.58 -9.18 -4.85
CA ILE A 452 0.58 -8.50 -4.04
C ILE A 452 0.95 -7.02 -3.95
N VAL A 453 0.09 -6.12 -4.44
CA VAL A 453 0.23 -4.68 -4.27
C VAL A 453 -0.59 -4.26 -3.06
N ILE A 454 0.08 -3.80 -2.02
CA ILE A 454 -0.53 -3.37 -0.76
C ILE A 454 -0.66 -1.86 -0.74
N VAL A 455 -1.91 -1.40 -0.60
CA VAL A 455 -2.25 0.02 -0.62
C VAL A 455 -3.03 0.33 0.65
N ASP A 456 -2.39 1.03 1.58
CA ASP A 456 -3.10 1.64 2.72
C ASP A 456 -3.70 2.99 2.30
N GLU A 457 -4.69 3.44 3.06
CA GLU A 457 -5.49 4.62 2.75
C GLU A 457 -6.00 4.64 1.29
N LEU A 458 -6.60 3.53 0.84
CA LEU A 458 -7.10 3.37 -0.52
C LEU A 458 -8.07 4.48 -0.96
N ASN A 459 -8.76 5.14 -0.02
CA ASN A 459 -9.62 6.30 -0.26
C ASN A 459 -8.85 7.56 -0.72
N HIS A 460 -7.55 7.67 -0.43
CA HIS A 460 -6.68 8.73 -0.97
C HIS A 460 -6.47 8.53 -2.48
N TYR A 461 -6.17 7.29 -2.88
CA TYR A 461 -5.82 6.95 -4.26
C TYR A 461 -7.02 6.66 -5.17
N ALA A 462 -8.15 6.22 -4.61
CA ALA A 462 -9.36 5.89 -5.35
C ALA A 462 -10.64 6.33 -4.59
N PRO A 463 -10.92 7.65 -4.50
CA PRO A 463 -12.08 8.15 -3.77
C PRO A 463 -13.39 7.83 -4.51
N ALA A 464 -14.49 7.60 -3.77
CA ALA A 464 -15.79 7.20 -4.32
C ALA A 464 -16.44 8.25 -5.24
N SER A 465 -16.27 9.53 -4.92
CA SER A 465 -16.96 10.66 -5.58
C SER A 465 -16.00 11.63 -6.28
N ALA A 466 -14.73 11.24 -6.45
CA ALA A 466 -13.76 12.05 -7.15
C ALA A 466 -13.83 11.86 -8.67
N ARG A 467 -13.33 12.84 -9.42
CA ARG A 467 -13.04 12.65 -10.84
C ARG A 467 -11.99 11.54 -10.98
N GLU A 468 -12.14 10.69 -11.99
CA GLU A 468 -11.20 9.60 -12.24
C GLU A 468 -9.78 10.15 -12.41
N THR A 469 -8.82 9.68 -11.61
CA THR A 469 -7.38 9.96 -11.73
C THR A 469 -6.67 8.82 -12.47
N TYR A 470 -5.42 9.04 -12.93
CA TYR A 470 -4.60 7.98 -13.53
C TYR A 470 -4.34 6.82 -12.55
N VAL A 471 -4.07 7.14 -11.29
CA VAL A 471 -3.91 6.17 -10.20
C VAL A 471 -5.18 5.32 -10.05
N MET A 472 -6.35 5.96 -9.95
CA MET A 472 -7.64 5.27 -9.80
C MET A 472 -7.95 4.36 -11.00
N ARG A 473 -7.65 4.81 -12.22
CA ARG A 473 -7.78 3.99 -13.44
C ARG A 473 -6.88 2.76 -13.39
N THR A 474 -5.64 2.93 -12.94
CA THR A 474 -4.66 1.85 -12.79
C THR A 474 -5.13 0.82 -11.76
N LEU A 475 -5.65 1.28 -10.61
CA LEU A 475 -6.23 0.42 -9.57
C LEU A 475 -7.45 -0.35 -10.07
N ARG A 476 -8.37 0.30 -10.81
CA ARG A 476 -9.51 -0.37 -11.46
C ARG A 476 -9.06 -1.45 -12.44
N ASP A 477 -8.02 -1.16 -13.22
CA ASP A 477 -7.44 -2.12 -14.18
C ASP A 477 -6.86 -3.36 -13.47
N ILE A 478 -6.13 -3.17 -12.36
CA ILE A 478 -5.68 -4.29 -11.51
C ILE A 478 -6.88 -5.09 -11.02
N CYS A 479 -7.90 -4.41 -10.48
CA CYS A 479 -9.05 -5.08 -9.90
C CYS A 479 -9.87 -5.88 -10.94
N ALA A 480 -9.96 -5.36 -12.16
CA ALA A 480 -10.74 -5.98 -13.22
C ALA A 480 -10.01 -7.12 -13.92
N ARG A 481 -8.68 -7.04 -14.10
CA ARG A 481 -7.90 -7.95 -14.96
C ARG A 481 -6.65 -8.55 -14.30
N GLY A 482 -6.18 -7.99 -13.20
CA GLY A 482 -4.92 -8.35 -12.55
C GLY A 482 -4.87 -9.81 -12.07
N ARG A 483 -6.01 -10.40 -11.69
CA ARG A 483 -6.08 -11.80 -11.24
C ARG A 483 -5.49 -12.82 -12.21
N TYR A 484 -5.64 -12.62 -13.52
CA TYR A 484 -5.08 -13.54 -14.54
C TYR A 484 -3.58 -13.33 -14.76
N LEU A 485 -3.09 -12.13 -14.42
CA LEU A 485 -1.68 -11.77 -14.53
C LEU A 485 -0.88 -12.16 -13.27
N GLY A 486 -1.54 -12.63 -12.21
CA GLY A 486 -0.91 -12.78 -10.89
C GLY A 486 -0.64 -11.42 -10.20
N LEU A 487 -1.32 -10.34 -10.59
CA LEU A 487 -1.20 -9.03 -9.98
C LEU A 487 -2.42 -8.73 -9.11
N VAL A 488 -2.23 -8.67 -7.79
CA VAL A 488 -3.34 -8.69 -6.83
C VAL A 488 -3.28 -7.47 -5.91
N LEU A 489 -4.34 -6.67 -5.87
CA LEU A 489 -4.51 -5.58 -4.90
C LEU A 489 -4.95 -6.09 -3.52
N PHE A 490 -4.20 -5.72 -2.48
CA PHE A 490 -4.63 -5.77 -1.07
C PHE A 490 -4.82 -4.33 -0.57
N GLY A 491 -6.08 -3.89 -0.55
CA GLY A 491 -6.45 -2.53 -0.19
C GLY A 491 -6.89 -2.41 1.27
N ALA A 492 -6.50 -1.32 1.92
CA ALA A 492 -6.98 -0.94 3.24
C ALA A 492 -7.51 0.49 3.27
N GLN A 493 -8.62 0.72 3.97
CA GLN A 493 -9.20 2.04 4.18
C GLN A 493 -9.93 2.11 5.52
N GLN A 494 -10.17 3.32 6.02
CA GLN A 494 -11.01 3.48 7.21
C GLN A 494 -12.49 3.26 6.88
N PHE A 495 -12.96 3.93 5.83
CA PHE A 495 -14.36 3.92 5.40
C PHE A 495 -14.49 3.28 4.02
N ARG A 496 -15.15 2.13 3.93
CA ARG A 496 -15.45 1.46 2.66
C ARG A 496 -16.33 2.32 1.77
N SER A 497 -17.22 3.12 2.36
CA SER A 497 -18.13 4.02 1.65
C SER A 497 -17.42 5.12 0.86
N GLN A 498 -16.18 5.46 1.23
CA GLN A 498 -15.38 6.53 0.62
C GLN A 498 -14.48 6.06 -0.52
N VAL A 499 -14.49 4.77 -0.86
CA VAL A 499 -13.67 4.19 -1.93
C VAL A 499 -14.51 3.88 -3.17
N ASP A 500 -13.89 3.96 -4.34
CA ASP A 500 -14.50 3.59 -5.62
C ASP A 500 -15.21 2.22 -5.58
N LYS A 501 -16.47 2.21 -6.01
CA LYS A 501 -17.34 1.02 -5.94
C LYS A 501 -16.85 -0.13 -6.82
N GLN A 502 -16.16 0.15 -7.94
CA GLN A 502 -15.66 -0.91 -8.83
C GLN A 502 -14.45 -1.62 -8.21
N ILE A 503 -13.54 -0.87 -7.58
CA ILE A 503 -12.40 -1.46 -6.87
C ILE A 503 -12.90 -2.35 -5.72
N ILE A 504 -13.81 -1.82 -4.90
CA ILE A 504 -14.40 -2.54 -3.76
C ILE A 504 -15.26 -3.74 -4.20
N GLY A 505 -15.99 -3.62 -5.30
CA GLY A 505 -16.88 -4.66 -5.83
C GLY A 505 -16.13 -5.85 -6.46
N ASN A 506 -14.92 -5.61 -6.98
CA ASN A 506 -14.07 -6.64 -7.57
C ASN A 506 -13.22 -7.39 -6.53
N ALA A 507 -13.18 -6.94 -5.27
CA ALA A 507 -12.53 -7.66 -4.18
C ALA A 507 -13.39 -8.83 -3.69
N SER A 508 -12.97 -10.04 -4.04
CA SER A 508 -13.64 -11.30 -3.67
C SER A 508 -13.57 -11.58 -2.17
N THR A 509 -12.50 -11.13 -1.51
CA THR A 509 -12.31 -11.29 -0.07
C THR A 509 -12.41 -9.93 0.62
N SER A 510 -13.22 -9.84 1.67
CA SER A 510 -13.35 -8.64 2.48
C SER A 510 -13.16 -8.95 3.96
N LEU A 511 -12.33 -8.17 4.63
CA LEU A 511 -12.15 -8.18 6.08
C LEU A 511 -12.75 -6.90 6.64
N TYR A 512 -13.62 -7.05 7.63
CA TYR A 512 -14.23 -5.95 8.36
C TYR A 512 -13.72 -6.00 9.80
N GLY A 513 -12.86 -5.05 10.16
CA GLY A 513 -12.51 -4.78 11.55
C GLY A 513 -13.63 -4.03 12.26
N ARG A 514 -13.31 -3.35 13.36
CA ARG A 514 -14.28 -2.50 14.06
C ARG A 514 -14.73 -1.35 13.15
N ILE A 515 -16.04 -1.07 13.11
CA ILE A 515 -16.63 0.00 12.29
C ILE A 515 -17.56 0.87 13.14
N GLU A 516 -17.46 2.19 13.02
CA GLU A 516 -18.38 3.12 13.68
C GLU A 516 -19.81 2.99 13.12
N MET A 517 -20.81 3.32 13.95
CA MET A 517 -22.22 3.18 13.61
C MET A 517 -22.64 4.03 12.39
N GLU A 518 -22.05 5.21 12.21
CA GLU A 518 -22.31 6.11 11.07
C GLU A 518 -21.92 5.47 9.74
N GLU A 519 -20.82 4.71 9.71
CA GLU A 519 -20.37 3.97 8.54
C GLU A 519 -21.23 2.71 8.34
N LEU A 520 -21.62 2.01 9.41
CA LEU A 520 -22.53 0.84 9.35
C LEU A 520 -23.94 1.18 8.85
N ALA A 521 -24.34 2.45 8.91
CA ALA A 521 -25.59 2.97 8.33
C ALA A 521 -25.52 3.12 6.80
N GLN A 522 -24.32 3.13 6.20
CA GLN A 522 -24.15 3.31 4.76
C GLN A 522 -24.69 2.11 3.96
N PRO A 523 -25.15 2.32 2.69
CA PRO A 523 -25.72 1.26 1.86
C PRO A 523 -24.84 0.01 1.70
N GLY A 524 -23.51 0.18 1.74
CA GLY A 524 -22.54 -0.91 1.63
C GLY A 524 -22.62 -1.98 2.72
N TYR A 525 -23.34 -1.72 3.82
CA TYR A 525 -23.47 -2.62 4.98
C TYR A 525 -24.90 -3.14 5.17
N GLN A 526 -25.83 -2.85 4.26
CA GLN A 526 -27.23 -3.30 4.37
C GLN A 526 -27.39 -4.82 4.38
N ILE A 527 -26.39 -5.56 3.89
CA ILE A 527 -26.38 -7.02 3.90
C ILE A 527 -26.27 -7.63 5.31
N PHE A 528 -25.88 -6.84 6.31
CA PHE A 528 -25.70 -7.31 7.69
C PHE A 528 -26.93 -6.99 8.54
N GLY A 529 -27.40 -7.98 9.31
CA GLY A 529 -28.47 -7.77 10.29
C GLY A 529 -28.03 -6.90 11.49
N PRO A 530 -28.97 -6.37 12.28
CA PRO A 530 -28.69 -5.47 13.41
C PRO A 530 -27.67 -6.04 14.42
N ALA A 531 -27.86 -7.28 14.89
CA ALA A 531 -26.94 -7.90 15.85
C ALA A 531 -25.53 -8.12 15.30
N VAL A 532 -25.39 -8.40 13.99
CA VAL A 532 -24.07 -8.51 13.33
C VAL A 532 -23.40 -7.14 13.29
N LYS A 533 -24.15 -6.07 12.94
CA LYS A 533 -23.63 -4.69 12.93
C LYS A 533 -23.21 -4.24 14.33
N GLU A 534 -24.01 -4.54 15.35
CA GLU A 534 -23.67 -4.22 16.73
C GLU A 534 -22.38 -4.92 17.17
N LYS A 535 -22.24 -6.22 16.85
CA LYS A 535 -20.99 -6.95 17.09
C LYS A 535 -19.80 -6.37 16.33
N MET A 536 -19.98 -5.95 15.07
CA MET A 536 -18.94 -5.25 14.29
C MET A 536 -18.51 -3.93 14.94
N GLY A 537 -19.44 -3.19 15.57
CA GLY A 537 -19.13 -1.98 16.32
C GLY A 537 -18.31 -2.21 17.60
N ALA A 538 -18.33 -3.45 18.12
CA ALA A 538 -17.71 -3.84 19.38
C ALA A 538 -16.51 -4.80 19.24
N LEU A 539 -16.00 -5.04 18.03
CA LEU A 539 -14.89 -5.98 17.80
C LEU A 539 -13.62 -5.58 18.57
N ALA A 540 -12.99 -6.58 19.20
CA ALA A 540 -11.71 -6.43 19.86
C ALA A 540 -10.54 -6.40 18.86
N PRO A 541 -9.37 -5.85 19.23
CA PRO A 541 -8.16 -5.98 18.42
C PRO A 541 -7.84 -7.46 18.11
N GLY A 542 -7.49 -7.75 16.86
CA GLY A 542 -7.27 -9.12 16.39
C GLY A 542 -8.55 -9.86 15.97
N GLU A 543 -9.73 -9.25 16.07
CA GLU A 543 -10.98 -9.82 15.55
C GLU A 543 -11.45 -9.11 14.28
N VAL A 544 -11.91 -9.90 13.30
CA VAL A 544 -12.48 -9.42 12.05
C VAL A 544 -13.67 -10.27 11.62
N LEU A 545 -14.63 -9.65 10.94
CA LEU A 545 -15.62 -10.38 10.14
C LEU A 545 -15.02 -10.64 8.75
N VAL A 546 -15.00 -11.91 8.33
CA VAL A 546 -14.41 -12.36 7.08
C VAL A 546 -15.51 -12.75 6.11
N ARG A 547 -15.49 -12.15 4.92
CA ARG A 547 -16.27 -12.58 3.76
C ARG A 547 -15.32 -13.11 2.70
N HIS A 548 -15.58 -14.32 2.21
CA HIS A 548 -14.81 -15.00 1.17
C HIS A 548 -15.77 -15.85 0.31
N PRO A 549 -15.50 -16.11 -0.98
CA PRO A 549 -16.48 -16.75 -1.88
C PRO A 549 -17.00 -18.13 -1.44
N TYR A 550 -16.19 -18.93 -0.75
CA TYR A 550 -16.62 -20.22 -0.20
C TYR A 550 -17.54 -20.09 1.02
N PHE A 551 -17.56 -18.93 1.68
CA PHE A 551 -18.34 -18.72 2.89
C PHE A 551 -19.74 -18.24 2.53
N THR A 552 -20.73 -19.10 2.70
CA THR A 552 -22.15 -18.77 2.46
C THR A 552 -22.60 -17.58 3.32
N GLN A 553 -22.04 -17.45 4.52
CA GLN A 553 -22.22 -16.30 5.40
C GLN A 553 -20.86 -15.79 5.87
N PRO A 554 -20.71 -14.47 6.11
CA PRO A 554 -19.54 -13.91 6.75
C PRO A 554 -19.33 -14.48 8.15
N ILE A 555 -18.07 -14.70 8.55
CA ILE A 555 -17.72 -15.33 9.83
C ILE A 555 -16.78 -14.48 10.65
N PHE A 556 -16.97 -14.47 11.97
CA PHE A 556 -16.04 -13.82 12.88
C PHE A 556 -14.81 -14.71 13.07
N VAL A 557 -13.64 -14.13 12.85
CA VAL A 557 -12.35 -14.79 12.94
C VAL A 557 -11.44 -13.97 13.82
N ARG A 558 -10.66 -14.65 14.66
CA ARG A 558 -9.59 -14.06 15.45
C ARG A 558 -8.24 -14.45 14.88
N PHE A 559 -7.38 -13.47 14.63
CA PHE A 559 -6.01 -13.68 14.15
C PHE A 559 -5.01 -13.21 15.23
N PRO A 560 -3.79 -13.79 15.27
CA PRO A 560 -2.83 -13.44 16.30
C PRO A 560 -2.18 -12.09 15.99
N ARG A 561 -1.61 -11.45 17.02
CA ARG A 561 -0.74 -10.30 16.81
C ARG A 561 0.41 -10.66 15.86
N PRO A 562 0.68 -9.86 14.80
CA PRO A 562 1.81 -10.11 13.91
C PRO A 562 3.15 -10.16 14.66
N ALA A 563 4.00 -11.11 14.30
CA ALA A 563 5.29 -11.36 14.94
C ALA A 563 6.41 -10.44 14.43
N MET A 564 6.12 -9.14 14.27
CA MET A 564 7.03 -8.13 13.75
C MET A 564 6.93 -6.83 14.56
N MET A 565 7.98 -6.01 14.47
CA MET A 565 8.05 -4.73 15.16
C MET A 565 7.01 -3.74 14.63
N ARG A 566 6.33 -3.04 15.54
CA ARG A 566 5.44 -1.93 15.17
C ARG A 566 6.26 -0.69 14.84
N GLY A 567 5.75 0.16 13.94
CA GLY A 567 6.44 1.37 13.52
C GLY A 567 6.86 2.29 14.67
N GLN A 568 5.96 2.51 15.64
CA GLN A 568 6.24 3.35 16.82
C GLN A 568 7.35 2.76 17.68
N ASP A 569 7.27 1.46 17.98
CA ASP A 569 8.28 0.73 18.76
C ASP A 569 9.65 0.80 18.05
N GLY A 570 9.67 0.66 16.72
CA GLY A 570 10.88 0.74 15.90
C GLY A 570 11.52 2.12 15.88
N LEU A 571 10.74 3.20 15.79
CA LEU A 571 11.28 4.56 15.87
C LEU A 571 11.83 4.90 17.26
N GLN A 572 11.33 4.26 18.31
CA GLN A 572 11.86 4.42 19.67
C GLN A 572 13.21 3.72 19.85
N ILE A 573 13.34 2.48 19.35
CA ILE A 573 14.57 1.67 19.46
C ILE A 573 15.63 2.15 18.47
N TYR A 574 15.25 2.32 17.22
CA TYR A 574 16.10 2.73 16.11
C TYR A 574 15.81 4.18 15.75
N GLN A 575 16.23 5.08 16.64
CA GLN A 575 16.04 6.50 16.41
C GLN A 575 16.66 6.93 15.07
N PRO A 576 15.91 7.67 14.23
CA PRO A 576 16.44 8.19 12.98
C PRO A 576 17.65 9.09 13.25
N GLU A 577 18.72 8.89 12.50
CA GLU A 577 19.84 9.84 12.51
C GLU A 577 19.43 11.14 11.81
N PRO A 578 19.91 12.30 12.28
CA PRO A 578 19.72 13.56 11.59
C PRO A 578 20.41 13.55 10.22
N ASP A 579 19.99 14.46 9.36
CA ASP A 579 20.59 14.61 8.03
C ASP A 579 22.09 14.89 8.14
N LEU A 580 22.85 14.16 7.34
CA LEU A 580 24.29 14.29 7.31
C LEU A 580 24.68 15.45 6.40
N PRO A 581 25.66 16.28 6.80
CA PRO A 581 26.29 17.23 5.89
C PRO A 581 26.86 16.51 4.66
N LEU A 582 26.94 17.21 3.52
CA LEU A 582 27.38 16.66 2.24
C LEU A 582 28.69 15.84 2.36
N GLU A 583 29.72 16.41 2.99
CA GLU A 583 31.04 15.78 3.12
C GLU A 583 30.96 14.45 3.89
N GLU A 584 30.21 14.43 4.99
CA GLU A 584 30.01 13.25 5.83
C GLU A 584 29.19 12.18 5.09
N ALA A 585 28.13 12.60 4.40
CA ALA A 585 27.26 11.70 3.66
C ALA A 585 27.97 11.05 2.46
N VAL A 586 28.79 11.81 1.72
CA VAL A 586 29.63 11.30 0.64
C VAL A 586 30.66 10.33 1.19
N TRP A 587 31.36 10.70 2.27
CA TRP A 587 32.36 9.83 2.89
C TRP A 587 31.77 8.49 3.31
N ARG A 588 30.65 8.47 4.05
CA ARG A 588 30.03 7.22 4.51
C ARG A 588 29.68 6.28 3.35
N LYS A 589 29.15 6.82 2.24
CA LYS A 589 28.79 6.02 1.06
C LYS A 589 30.01 5.46 0.33
N LEU A 590 31.06 6.26 0.14
CA LEU A 590 32.31 5.79 -0.48
C LEU A 590 33.04 4.80 0.43
N HIS A 591 33.09 5.05 1.73
CA HIS A 591 33.68 4.15 2.73
C HIS A 591 32.94 2.81 2.80
N GLY A 592 31.63 2.81 2.56
CA GLY A 592 30.84 1.58 2.43
C GLY A 592 31.24 0.71 1.22
N LEU A 593 31.78 1.30 0.15
CA LEU A 593 32.36 0.56 -0.98
C LEU A 593 33.81 0.17 -0.75
N ASP A 594 34.57 1.02 -0.04
CA ASP A 594 35.98 0.85 0.24
C ASP A 594 36.34 1.35 1.66
N PRO A 595 36.48 0.43 2.63
CA PRO A 595 36.77 0.77 4.03
C PRO A 595 38.12 1.46 4.25
N THR A 596 38.99 1.55 3.24
CA THR A 596 40.28 2.24 3.36
C THR A 596 40.16 3.76 3.20
N ILE A 597 38.99 4.26 2.74
CA ILE A 597 38.78 5.69 2.46
C ILE A 597 38.60 6.48 3.76
N THR A 598 39.51 7.41 4.02
CA THR A 598 39.41 8.30 5.19
C THR A 598 38.49 9.49 4.93
N ARG A 599 37.87 9.98 6.00
CA ARG A 599 37.00 11.18 5.98
C ARG A 599 37.73 12.41 5.44
N ASN A 600 38.98 12.62 5.87
CA ASN A 600 39.78 13.76 5.46
C ASN A 600 40.07 13.76 3.95
N ALA A 601 40.34 12.59 3.37
CA ALA A 601 40.62 12.50 1.94
C ALA A 601 39.41 12.90 1.08
N VAL A 602 38.20 12.53 1.50
CA VAL A 602 36.96 12.95 0.83
C VAL A 602 36.71 14.44 1.02
N ALA A 603 36.91 14.96 2.23
CA ALA A 603 36.75 16.39 2.53
C ALA A 603 37.71 17.25 1.70
N ASP A 604 38.97 16.83 1.54
CA ASP A 604 39.97 17.53 0.72
C ASP A 604 39.57 17.61 -0.75
N ILE A 605 38.99 16.54 -1.31
CA ILE A 605 38.49 16.52 -2.70
C ILE A 605 37.31 17.46 -2.84
N ILE A 606 36.35 17.41 -1.91
CA ILE A 606 35.16 18.27 -1.94
C ILE A 606 35.57 19.74 -1.78
N ALA A 607 36.54 20.06 -0.93
CA ALA A 607 37.03 21.41 -0.72
C ALA A 607 37.59 22.04 -2.01
N ARG A 608 38.18 21.24 -2.92
CA ARG A 608 38.65 21.72 -4.24
C ARG A 608 37.54 22.17 -5.18
N THR A 609 36.29 21.81 -4.89
CA THR A 609 35.11 22.23 -5.66
C THR A 609 34.49 23.54 -5.17
N ARG A 610 35.02 24.12 -4.09
CA ARG A 610 34.46 25.33 -3.49
C ARG A 610 34.55 26.51 -4.45
N ASP A 611 33.46 27.27 -4.56
CA ASP A 611 33.33 28.45 -5.39
C ASP A 611 34.01 29.69 -4.76
N GLY A 612 33.77 30.88 -5.33
CA GLY A 612 34.32 32.15 -4.81
C GLY A 612 33.82 32.52 -3.42
N ASN A 613 32.71 31.92 -2.98
CA ASN A 613 32.04 32.18 -1.71
C ASN A 613 32.32 31.07 -0.68
N GLY A 614 33.19 30.11 -1.01
CA GLY A 614 33.56 29.01 -0.12
C GLY A 614 32.54 27.86 -0.07
N GLN A 615 31.51 27.87 -0.91
CA GLN A 615 30.52 26.79 -0.98
C GLN A 615 30.96 25.73 -1.99
N SER A 616 30.97 24.46 -1.58
CA SER A 616 31.28 23.33 -2.46
C SER A 616 30.28 23.25 -3.61
N ASN A 617 30.72 22.85 -4.80
CA ASN A 617 29.79 22.63 -5.91
C ASN A 617 29.00 21.34 -5.68
N HIS A 618 27.93 21.47 -4.90
CA HIS A 618 27.07 20.38 -4.42
C HIS A 618 26.61 19.47 -5.56
N GLN A 619 26.17 20.04 -6.67
CA GLN A 619 25.66 19.30 -7.82
C GLN A 619 26.71 18.36 -8.42
N PHE A 620 27.93 18.86 -8.70
CA PHE A 620 28.97 18.01 -9.29
C PHE A 620 29.48 16.93 -8.33
N VAL A 621 29.58 17.24 -7.03
CA VAL A 621 29.97 16.27 -6.00
C VAL A 621 28.97 15.12 -5.94
N VAL A 622 27.67 15.43 -5.93
CA VAL A 622 26.60 14.43 -5.90
C VAL A 622 26.56 13.61 -7.18
N GLU A 623 26.74 14.23 -8.35
CA GLU A 623 26.79 13.50 -9.63
C GLU A 623 27.98 12.53 -9.68
N ALA A 624 29.17 12.97 -9.27
CA ALA A 624 30.35 12.14 -9.18
C ALA A 624 30.14 10.96 -8.22
N LEU A 625 29.56 11.20 -7.05
CA LEU A 625 29.20 10.16 -6.09
C LEU A 625 28.24 9.14 -6.70
N ASN A 626 27.15 9.59 -7.33
CA ASN A 626 26.16 8.70 -7.93
C ASN A 626 26.77 7.82 -9.03
N ARG A 627 27.65 8.38 -9.87
CA ARG A 627 28.38 7.58 -10.88
C ARG A 627 29.23 6.49 -10.24
N VAL A 628 29.94 6.78 -9.15
CA VAL A 628 30.74 5.78 -8.43
C VAL A 628 29.85 4.69 -7.81
N LEU A 629 28.70 5.05 -7.25
CA LEU A 629 27.76 4.10 -6.64
C LEU A 629 27.13 3.14 -7.66
N VAL A 630 26.97 3.58 -8.92
CA VAL A 630 26.50 2.76 -10.04
C VAL A 630 27.62 1.90 -10.62
N GLU A 631 28.78 2.49 -10.91
CA GLU A 631 29.93 1.78 -11.50
C GLU A 631 30.52 0.73 -10.55
N ARG A 632 30.42 0.96 -9.24
CA ARG A 632 30.99 0.12 -8.17
C ARG A 632 32.42 -0.34 -8.47
N PRO A 633 33.37 0.60 -8.64
CA PRO A 633 34.77 0.27 -8.90
C PRO A 633 35.35 -0.62 -7.80
N PRO A 634 36.38 -1.45 -8.10
CA PRO A 634 37.03 -2.30 -7.10
C PRO A 634 37.59 -1.50 -5.92
N ALA A 635 37.59 -2.11 -4.73
CA ALA A 635 38.25 -1.56 -3.55
C ALA A 635 39.71 -1.17 -3.84
N GLY A 636 40.14 0.00 -3.38
CA GLY A 636 41.40 0.66 -3.70
C GLY A 636 41.33 1.66 -4.87
N GLN A 637 40.31 1.58 -5.73
CA GLN A 637 40.13 2.48 -6.88
C GLN A 637 38.98 3.48 -6.71
N VAL A 638 38.15 3.30 -5.67
CA VAL A 638 36.92 4.06 -5.45
C VAL A 638 37.20 5.55 -5.29
N LEU A 639 38.13 5.93 -4.41
CA LEU A 639 38.47 7.33 -4.15
C LEU A 639 39.08 8.01 -5.37
N ALA A 640 39.98 7.34 -6.07
CA ALA A 640 40.61 7.87 -7.28
C ALA A 640 39.59 8.06 -8.42
N ARG A 641 38.60 7.16 -8.51
CA ARG A 641 37.50 7.31 -9.47
C ARG A 641 36.61 8.50 -9.13
N PHE A 642 36.26 8.66 -7.86
CA PHE A 642 35.51 9.81 -7.37
C PHE A 642 36.25 11.13 -7.66
N GLU A 643 37.54 11.23 -7.33
CA GLU A 643 38.36 12.41 -7.59
C GLU A 643 38.42 12.80 -9.07
N ARG A 644 38.49 11.83 -9.99
CA ARG A 644 38.50 12.09 -11.44
C ARG A 644 37.16 12.61 -11.98
N LEU A 645 36.06 12.25 -11.34
CA LEU A 645 34.72 12.64 -11.76
C LEU A 645 34.32 14.01 -11.20
N VAL A 646 34.92 14.42 -10.09
CA VAL A 646 34.74 15.74 -9.51
C VAL A 646 35.59 16.75 -10.32
N PRO A 647 34.98 17.79 -10.93
CA PRO A 647 35.72 18.78 -11.68
C PRO A 647 36.66 19.58 -10.76
N GLN A 648 37.94 19.67 -11.13
CA GLN A 648 38.86 20.61 -10.51
C GLN A 648 38.50 22.01 -11.01
N ARG A 649 38.39 22.99 -10.10
CA ARG A 649 38.18 24.39 -10.47
C ARG A 649 39.26 24.78 -11.51
N PRO A 650 38.91 25.35 -12.68
CA PRO A 650 39.94 25.94 -13.53
C PRO A 650 40.65 27.04 -12.71
N PRO A 651 41.98 27.20 -12.83
CA PRO A 651 42.69 28.22 -12.08
C PRO A 651 42.04 29.57 -12.36
N VAL A 652 41.72 30.31 -11.30
CA VAL A 652 41.25 31.69 -11.42
C VAL A 652 42.30 32.43 -12.23
N ARG A 653 41.93 32.88 -13.44
CA ARG A 653 42.78 33.77 -14.21
C ARG A 653 42.82 35.07 -13.41
N THR A 654 43.90 35.30 -12.68
CA THR A 654 44.20 36.59 -12.07
C THR A 654 44.30 37.59 -13.20
N VAL A 655 43.24 38.38 -13.39
CA VAL A 655 43.37 39.62 -14.13
C VAL A 655 44.22 40.50 -13.24
N ALA A 656 45.44 40.82 -13.69
CA ALA A 656 46.28 41.81 -13.03
C ALA A 656 45.44 43.10 -12.86
N PRO A 657 45.58 43.84 -11.73
CA PRO A 657 44.85 45.08 -11.57
C PRO A 657 45.17 45.99 -12.75
N ALA A 658 44.13 46.45 -13.43
CA ALA A 658 44.25 47.44 -14.49
C ALA A 658 44.51 48.80 -13.84
N ASP A 659 45.72 49.00 -13.31
CA ASP A 659 46.28 50.33 -13.07
C ASP A 659 46.73 50.87 -14.43
N ASP A 660 45.78 51.39 -15.23
CA ASP A 660 45.97 52.38 -16.31
C ASP A 660 44.71 52.52 -17.19
N LEU A 661 43.55 52.72 -16.58
CA LEU A 661 42.40 53.29 -17.30
C LEU A 661 42.12 54.71 -16.79
N PRO A 662 42.04 55.72 -17.68
CA PRO A 662 41.73 57.08 -17.28
C PRO A 662 40.30 57.16 -16.72
N PRO A 663 40.04 58.08 -15.77
CA PRO A 663 38.73 58.20 -15.14
C PRO A 663 37.64 58.59 -16.17
N PRO A 664 36.38 58.17 -15.97
CA PRO A 664 35.28 58.54 -16.86
C PRO A 664 35.04 60.06 -16.82
N PRO A 665 34.57 60.67 -17.93
CA PRO A 665 34.23 62.09 -17.94
C PRO A 665 33.02 62.37 -17.03
N PHE A 666 33.13 63.42 -16.22
CA PHE A 666 32.05 64.03 -15.44
C PHE A 666 30.88 64.41 -16.35
N LEU A 667 29.66 63.98 -16.00
CA LEU A 667 28.41 64.61 -16.44
C LEU A 667 27.84 65.39 -15.24
N PRO A 668 27.39 66.65 -15.41
CA PRO A 668 26.81 67.42 -14.33
C PRO A 668 25.38 66.94 -14.01
N ASP A 669 25.06 66.92 -12.71
CA ASP A 669 23.73 66.61 -12.16
C ASP A 669 22.62 67.49 -12.78
N PRO A 670 21.44 66.94 -13.08
CA PRO A 670 20.23 67.73 -13.25
C PRO A 670 19.60 68.04 -11.89
N ASP A 671 19.39 69.34 -11.65
CA ASP A 671 18.61 69.93 -10.55
C ASP A 671 17.25 69.23 -10.37
N TRP A 672 16.99 68.77 -9.14
CA TRP A 672 15.65 68.39 -8.68
C TRP A 672 15.17 69.45 -7.69
N ASP A 673 14.50 70.49 -8.21
CA ASP A 673 13.71 71.40 -7.41
C ASP A 673 12.31 70.83 -7.15
N GLU A 674 11.86 71.13 -5.94
CA GLU A 674 10.64 70.70 -5.24
C GLU A 674 9.34 71.14 -5.95
N GLU A 675 8.35 70.25 -5.98
CA GLU A 675 6.96 70.66 -5.78
C GLU A 675 6.21 69.55 -5.02
N THR A 676 5.86 69.88 -3.78
CA THR A 676 5.03 69.14 -2.83
C THR A 676 3.56 69.12 -3.24
N ASP A 677 2.86 67.99 -3.09
CA ASP A 677 1.61 67.99 -2.29
C ASP A 677 1.11 66.58 -1.86
N GLY A 678 0.80 66.49 -0.56
CA GLY A 678 -0.24 65.70 0.13
C GLY A 678 -0.58 64.22 -0.20
N GLY A 679 -0.46 63.34 0.81
CA GLY A 679 -1.44 62.25 1.01
C GLY A 679 -0.93 60.94 1.63
N GLU A 680 -0.97 60.86 2.95
CA GLU A 680 -1.05 59.73 3.90
C GLU A 680 -1.07 58.25 3.39
N GLY A 681 -0.30 57.37 4.05
CA GLY A 681 -0.56 55.93 4.06
C GLY A 681 0.59 54.99 4.47
N GLU A 682 0.72 54.75 5.78
CA GLU A 682 1.24 53.56 6.51
C GLU A 682 2.53 52.78 6.09
N ASP A 683 3.42 52.62 7.07
CA ASP A 683 4.67 51.85 7.11
C ASP A 683 4.42 50.33 7.22
N PRO A 684 4.94 49.49 6.30
CA PRO A 684 4.72 48.04 6.35
C PRO A 684 5.84 47.22 7.03
N PHE A 685 6.70 47.80 7.89
CA PHE A 685 7.73 47.01 8.59
C PHE A 685 7.84 47.25 10.11
N GLN A 686 6.70 47.16 10.80
CA GLN A 686 6.65 46.68 12.20
C GLN A 686 5.87 45.38 12.32
#